data_AF-A0A6I8M6B5-F1
#
_entry.id   AF-A0A6I8M6B5-F1
#
_cell.length_a   1.000
_cell.length_b   1.000
_cell.length_c   1.000
_cell.angle_alpha   90.00
_cell.angle_beta   90.00
_cell.angle_gamma   90.00
#
_symmetry.space_group_name_H-M   'P 1'
#
loop_
_entity.id
_entity.type
_entity.pdbx_description
1 polymer ?
#
loop_
_entity_poly.entity_id
_entity_poly.type
_entity_poly.pdbx_seq_one_letter_code
_entity_poly.pdbx_strand_id
1 'polypeptide(L)'
;MNDLISTNRVILFEKINEEKLNLLTLISEEIDIKSLSDDKIEEINKNLVVSSFSEFLEKFKPKIYSYFDKDKNTIAYSLEKPNIKSELISEINLDKENTFLNMLISLIETREKNKVKTINFNYEDILDYLSPKKIMKDLKQLRSEIAYLYDKYEKVDDKDPLKLEIADKLNYNFHNASKNYNNVLAMLPLAINDIEKRLFITDNKVSKNTINKISAGKLSIGANGELEIISINTNETKLLEGTNIENQEKLALEFRKDYNENSEEKNPYIENLITRTFAPVNDEIVNIEVEKEIVNYNNYVTMYKMAQENFIEVAKELIKKIIGVKLFFSQYDVKNSLMKPKLLITNIDTDELVSAKNLDKLEVFLNTVNNKNDFSNTIWFSIIPNIEFNVNEEKNIKKRFRGSEKNKENTNSLNTLISLTSVLSKYKIQSFFNFEANYKTDFKTVSLNGIDEYIEKCKLLENKEYSEYLIACIPNFTLIPKNMSKVNIASEIRYENEKIEKSNEVSFYINGIYIDSSYIAAGITASMQCPNYLSERYTNVLKETPGVRINIEAKDNAFRIKTNLAKEISGYTKDIKNRINELNFGYIFTSDEIVHDNKLIDNIMVYKARSLSKNTQGTYEPIYKTTTTTYIERVLRYMTADFKEEKLDEFFSNNPNSVKSKWLSNTNMINSILKLEDDISIEKFSNSNTFSLNLKLSGEVRHLKLLINGKE
;
A
#
# COMPACT_ATOMS: atom_id res chain seq x y z
N MET A 1 -23.32 16.96 -24.83
CA MET A 1 -22.27 15.90 -24.88
C MET A 1 -21.39 15.90 -23.63
N ASN A 2 -21.75 16.62 -22.56
CA ASN A 2 -20.92 16.77 -21.36
C ASN A 2 -21.17 15.72 -20.27
N ASP A 3 -22.03 14.72 -20.47
CA ASP A 3 -22.45 13.82 -19.38
C ASP A 3 -21.96 12.36 -19.54
N LEU A 4 -21.23 12.05 -20.62
CA LEU A 4 -20.60 10.73 -20.86
C LEU A 4 -19.15 10.66 -20.34
N ILE A 5 -18.83 11.42 -19.29
CA ILE A 5 -17.46 11.77 -18.88
C ILE A 5 -16.73 10.66 -18.11
N SER A 6 -17.40 9.74 -17.39
CA SER A 6 -16.70 8.79 -16.49
C SER A 6 -16.77 7.33 -16.96
N THR A 7 -15.79 6.93 -17.79
CA THR A 7 -15.52 5.54 -18.20
C THR A 7 -14.43 4.84 -17.39
N ASN A 8 -14.04 5.38 -16.24
CA ASN A 8 -12.83 4.99 -15.49
C ASN A 8 -13.08 4.63 -14.02
N ARG A 9 -14.35 4.47 -13.62
CA ARG A 9 -14.69 4.11 -12.25
C ARG A 9 -14.52 2.61 -12.02
N VAL A 10 -13.87 2.28 -10.91
CA VAL A 10 -13.44 0.92 -10.57
C VAL A 10 -14.03 0.52 -9.22
N ILE A 11 -14.47 -0.74 -9.07
CA ILE A 11 -14.87 -1.32 -7.77
C ILE A 11 -13.80 -2.28 -7.25
N LEU A 12 -13.42 -2.16 -5.99
CA LEU A 12 -12.46 -3.02 -5.29
C LEU A 12 -13.19 -3.92 -4.28
N PHE A 13 -12.95 -5.22 -4.40
CA PHE A 13 -13.48 -6.25 -3.51
C PHE A 13 -12.45 -6.62 -2.45
N GLU A 14 -12.46 -5.89 -1.34
CA GLU A 14 -11.55 -6.07 -0.20
C GLU A 14 -12.17 -5.52 1.09
N LYS A 15 -11.83 -6.15 2.22
CA LYS A 15 -12.03 -5.62 3.58
C LYS A 15 -10.80 -4.82 4.00
N ILE A 16 -10.98 -3.53 4.34
CA ILE A 16 -9.90 -2.61 4.76
C ILE A 16 -9.98 -2.32 6.26
N ASN A 17 -11.17 -1.99 6.77
CA ASN A 17 -11.41 -1.70 8.18
C ASN A 17 -12.85 -2.05 8.55
N GLU A 18 -13.02 -3.01 9.45
CA GLU A 18 -14.33 -3.50 9.89
C GLU A 18 -15.19 -2.49 10.63
N GLU A 19 -14.56 -1.50 11.29
CA GLU A 19 -15.29 -0.45 12.02
C GLU A 19 -15.84 0.64 11.08
N LYS A 20 -15.49 0.58 9.79
CA LYS A 20 -16.03 1.51 8.78
C LYS A 20 -17.22 0.89 8.07
N LEU A 21 -18.13 1.77 7.64
CA LEU A 21 -19.28 1.37 6.82
C LEU A 21 -18.81 0.59 5.60
N ASN A 22 -19.64 -0.34 5.19
CA ASN A 22 -19.39 -1.21 4.06
C ASN A 22 -20.57 -1.20 3.10
N LEU A 23 -20.38 -1.71 1.88
CA LEU A 23 -21.39 -1.61 0.82
C LEU A 23 -22.74 -2.21 1.24
N LEU A 24 -22.75 -3.38 1.87
CA LEU A 24 -23.97 -4.09 2.27
C LEU A 24 -24.72 -3.36 3.40
N THR A 25 -23.99 -2.82 4.38
CA THR A 25 -24.59 -2.03 5.48
C THR A 25 -25.24 -0.75 4.98
N LEU A 26 -24.66 -0.10 3.96
CA LEU A 26 -25.22 1.13 3.37
C LEU A 26 -26.45 0.87 2.50
N ILE A 27 -26.53 -0.29 1.86
CA ILE A 27 -27.70 -0.72 1.08
C ILE A 27 -28.90 -1.05 1.99
N SER A 28 -28.67 -1.40 3.27
CA SER A 28 -29.66 -1.76 4.29
C SER A 28 -30.46 -3.07 4.01
N GLU A 29 -31.46 -3.38 4.83
CA GLU A 29 -32.29 -4.62 4.79
C GLU A 29 -33.61 -4.44 4.01
N GLU A 30 -33.72 -3.47 3.10
CA GLU A 30 -34.91 -3.38 2.24
C GLU A 30 -34.89 -4.53 1.22
N ILE A 31 -35.38 -5.69 1.65
CA ILE A 31 -35.68 -6.85 0.82
C ILE A 31 -36.85 -6.42 -0.08
N ASP A 32 -36.67 -6.53 -1.41
CA ASP A 32 -37.63 -6.25 -2.50
C ASP A 32 -37.49 -4.93 -3.29
N ILE A 33 -36.46 -4.11 -3.06
CA ILE A 33 -36.21 -2.95 -3.95
C ILE A 33 -35.34 -3.32 -5.16
N LYS A 34 -35.73 -2.89 -6.37
CA LYS A 34 -34.97 -3.13 -7.62
C LYS A 34 -33.87 -2.10 -7.88
N SER A 35 -33.87 -0.98 -7.15
CA SER A 35 -32.94 0.13 -7.30
C SER A 35 -32.88 0.99 -6.04
N LEU A 36 -31.74 1.67 -5.82
CA LEU A 36 -31.53 2.60 -4.71
C LEU A 36 -31.92 4.04 -5.10
N SER A 37 -32.29 4.83 -4.10
CA SER A 37 -32.50 6.28 -4.24
C SER A 37 -31.19 7.02 -4.51
N ASP A 38 -31.27 8.23 -5.08
CA ASP A 38 -30.08 9.04 -5.37
C ASP A 38 -29.37 9.45 -4.07
N ASP A 39 -30.10 9.77 -2.99
CA ASP A 39 -29.54 10.02 -1.65
C ASP A 39 -28.68 8.86 -1.14
N LYS A 40 -29.13 7.61 -1.38
CA LYS A 40 -28.38 6.41 -1.00
C LYS A 40 -27.12 6.24 -1.84
N ILE A 41 -27.17 6.57 -3.13
CA ILE A 41 -25.97 6.57 -3.99
C ILE A 41 -24.98 7.65 -3.54
N GLU A 42 -25.45 8.83 -3.15
CA GLU A 42 -24.60 9.88 -2.57
C GLU A 42 -23.96 9.45 -1.25
N GLU A 43 -24.72 8.79 -0.37
CA GLU A 43 -24.21 8.22 0.88
C GLU A 43 -23.13 7.16 0.63
N ILE A 44 -23.35 6.24 -0.32
CA ILE A 44 -22.36 5.25 -0.76
C ILE A 44 -21.11 5.95 -1.31
N ASN A 45 -21.28 6.94 -2.18
CA ASN A 45 -20.16 7.70 -2.75
C ASN A 45 -19.34 8.41 -1.67
N LYS A 46 -20.02 9.04 -0.70
CA LYS A 46 -19.37 9.76 0.40
C LYS A 46 -18.48 8.85 1.24
N ASN A 47 -18.96 7.65 1.56
CA ASN A 47 -18.26 6.74 2.47
C ASN A 47 -17.27 5.80 1.76
N LEU A 48 -17.59 5.32 0.56
CA LEU A 48 -16.87 4.20 -0.07
C LEU A 48 -16.07 4.56 -1.32
N VAL A 49 -16.32 5.72 -1.95
CA VAL A 49 -15.60 6.14 -3.16
C VAL A 49 -14.45 7.06 -2.79
N VAL A 50 -13.27 6.79 -3.35
CA VAL A 50 -12.07 7.59 -3.19
C VAL A 50 -11.50 7.96 -4.56
N SER A 51 -10.89 9.13 -4.65
CA SER A 51 -10.24 9.67 -5.86
C SER A 51 -8.73 9.87 -5.67
N SER A 52 -8.17 9.51 -4.51
CA SER A 52 -6.73 9.56 -4.25
C SER A 52 -6.33 8.63 -3.11
N PHE A 53 -5.03 8.33 -3.02
CA PHE A 53 -4.47 7.58 -1.89
C PHE A 53 -4.61 8.32 -0.54
N SER A 54 -4.52 9.64 -0.52
CA SER A 54 -4.70 10.40 0.74
C SER A 54 -6.15 10.32 1.24
N GLU A 55 -7.12 10.51 0.33
CA GLU A 55 -8.54 10.37 0.64
C GLU A 55 -8.89 8.95 1.13
N PHE A 56 -8.23 7.93 0.57
CA PHE A 56 -8.36 6.54 1.04
C PHE A 56 -7.93 6.38 2.51
N LEU A 57 -6.75 6.88 2.88
CA LEU A 57 -6.26 6.80 4.26
C LEU A 57 -7.19 7.54 5.24
N GLU A 58 -7.71 8.70 4.83
CA GLU A 58 -8.62 9.51 5.65
C GLU A 58 -10.00 8.86 5.85
N LYS A 59 -10.58 8.28 4.78
CA LYS A 59 -11.91 7.66 4.84
C LYS A 59 -11.90 6.32 5.55
N PHE A 60 -10.99 5.42 5.16
CA PHE A 60 -10.97 4.05 5.68
C PHE A 60 -10.18 3.89 6.98
N LYS A 61 -9.24 4.79 7.28
CA LYS A 61 -8.40 4.77 8.49
C LYS A 61 -7.93 3.35 8.85
N PRO A 62 -7.18 2.68 7.96
CA PRO A 62 -6.73 1.31 8.21
C PRO A 62 -5.91 1.26 9.50
N LYS A 63 -6.17 0.27 10.35
CA LYS A 63 -5.52 0.14 11.66
C LYS A 63 -5.30 -1.30 12.07
N ILE A 64 -4.38 -1.48 13.01
CA ILE A 64 -4.04 -2.76 13.65
C ILE A 64 -4.19 -2.57 15.15
N TYR A 65 -4.72 -3.57 15.82
CA TYR A 65 -4.84 -3.56 17.28
C TYR A 65 -3.64 -4.26 17.89
N SER A 66 -3.12 -3.72 18.98
CA SER A 66 -2.11 -4.37 19.81
C SER A 66 -2.58 -4.48 21.26
N TYR A 67 -2.20 -5.57 21.91
CA TYR A 67 -2.52 -5.86 23.30
C TYR A 67 -1.48 -6.80 23.90
N PHE A 68 -1.38 -6.82 25.23
CA PHE A 68 -0.46 -7.72 25.91
C PHE A 68 -1.13 -9.08 26.17
N ASP A 69 -0.58 -10.15 25.57
CA ASP A 69 -0.98 -11.53 25.82
C ASP A 69 -0.19 -12.05 27.03
N LYS A 70 -0.87 -12.12 28.18
CA LYS A 70 -0.26 -12.57 29.44
C LYS A 70 0.17 -14.03 29.40
N ASP A 71 -0.54 -14.89 28.67
CA ASP A 71 -0.25 -16.33 28.62
C ASP A 71 1.00 -16.60 27.78
N LYS A 72 1.18 -15.84 26.70
CA LYS A 72 2.42 -15.87 25.89
C LYS A 72 3.51 -14.94 26.42
N ASN A 73 3.20 -14.09 27.40
CA ASN A 73 4.08 -13.05 27.91
C ASN A 73 4.67 -12.15 26.80
N THR A 74 3.87 -11.82 25.79
CA THR A 74 4.30 -11.06 24.60
C THR A 74 3.21 -10.10 24.12
N ILE A 75 3.58 -9.08 23.34
CA ILE A 75 2.58 -8.27 22.63
C ILE A 75 2.05 -9.08 21.45
N ALA A 76 0.72 -9.17 21.39
CA ALA A 76 -0.01 -9.71 20.27
C ALA A 76 -0.61 -8.58 19.43
N TYR A 77 -0.81 -8.87 18.14
CA TYR A 77 -1.41 -7.97 17.18
C TYR A 77 -2.57 -8.66 16.48
N SER A 78 -3.58 -7.89 16.09
CA SER A 78 -4.72 -8.39 15.32
C SER A 78 -5.25 -7.35 14.33
N LEU A 79 -5.78 -7.84 13.20
CA LEU A 79 -6.49 -7.02 12.21
C LEU A 79 -7.90 -6.65 12.70
N GLU A 80 -8.53 -7.56 13.44
CA GLU A 80 -9.84 -7.38 14.04
C GLU A 80 -9.72 -6.99 15.50
N LYS A 81 -10.70 -6.24 15.99
CA LYS A 81 -10.70 -5.76 17.36
C LYS A 81 -10.85 -6.95 18.32
N PRO A 82 -9.88 -7.19 19.22
CA PRO A 82 -9.98 -8.31 20.15
C PRO A 82 -11.12 -8.07 21.15
N ASN A 83 -11.79 -9.14 21.56
CA ASN A 83 -12.90 -9.10 22.52
C ASN A 83 -12.40 -8.95 23.98
N ILE A 84 -11.71 -7.85 24.25
CA ILE A 84 -11.17 -7.47 25.57
C ILE A 84 -11.53 -6.01 25.87
N LYS A 85 -11.33 -5.59 27.13
CA LYS A 85 -11.61 -4.20 27.54
C LYS A 85 -10.82 -3.21 26.68
N SER A 86 -11.50 -2.18 26.16
CA SER A 86 -10.90 -1.23 25.21
C SER A 86 -9.69 -0.46 25.79
N GLU A 87 -9.65 -0.25 27.10
CA GLU A 87 -8.50 0.35 27.81
C GLU A 87 -7.21 -0.47 27.68
N LEU A 88 -7.31 -1.77 27.39
CA LEU A 88 -6.17 -2.68 27.22
C LEU A 88 -5.74 -2.83 25.76
N ILE A 89 -6.41 -2.14 24.85
CA ILE A 89 -6.17 -2.22 23.40
C ILE A 89 -5.53 -0.91 22.96
N SER A 90 -4.38 -1.00 22.31
CA SER A 90 -3.77 0.12 21.61
C SER A 90 -4.06 0.03 20.12
N GLU A 91 -4.46 1.14 19.52
CA GLU A 91 -4.71 1.23 18.08
C GLU A 91 -3.48 1.78 17.35
N ILE A 92 -3.02 1.04 16.34
CA ILE A 92 -1.91 1.45 15.47
C ILE A 92 -2.50 1.83 14.11
N ASN A 93 -2.59 3.12 13.84
CA ASN A 93 -3.05 3.60 12.53
C ASN A 93 -1.97 3.36 11.47
N LEU A 94 -2.38 2.88 10.29
CA LEU A 94 -1.54 2.70 9.11
C LEU A 94 -1.71 3.90 8.17
N ASP A 95 -1.30 5.07 8.63
CA ASP A 95 -1.39 6.34 7.91
C ASP A 95 0.00 6.90 7.55
N LYS A 96 0.07 8.19 7.24
CA LYS A 96 1.32 8.89 6.88
C LYS A 96 2.30 9.04 8.05
N GLU A 97 1.94 8.71 9.28
CA GLU A 97 2.84 8.74 10.43
C GLU A 97 3.43 7.35 10.72
N ASN A 98 2.81 6.29 10.19
CA ASN A 98 3.28 4.92 10.40
C ASN A 98 4.65 4.66 9.75
N THR A 99 5.64 4.27 10.57
CA THR A 99 7.03 4.08 10.14
C THR A 99 7.18 2.95 9.13
N PHE A 100 6.49 1.82 9.32
CA PHE A 100 6.60 0.66 8.44
C PHE A 100 5.97 0.94 7.06
N LEU A 101 4.78 1.55 7.03
CA LEU A 101 4.14 1.97 5.78
C LEU A 101 4.99 3.00 5.03
N ASN A 102 5.49 4.02 5.72
CA ASN A 102 6.35 5.04 5.11
C ASN A 102 7.66 4.48 4.59
N MET A 103 8.26 3.51 5.29
CA MET A 103 9.44 2.81 4.81
C MET A 103 9.16 2.12 3.48
N LEU A 104 8.03 1.41 3.36
CA LEU A 104 7.63 0.74 2.11
C LEU A 104 7.33 1.72 0.99
N ILE A 105 6.66 2.84 1.29
CA ILE A 105 6.41 3.92 0.34
C ILE A 105 7.74 4.51 -0.15
N SER A 106 8.65 4.81 0.78
CA SER A 106 9.98 5.34 0.48
C SER A 106 10.80 4.35 -0.36
N LEU A 107 10.64 3.05 -0.12
CA LEU A 107 11.26 2.00 -0.92
C LEU A 107 10.80 2.05 -2.37
N ILE A 108 9.48 2.15 -2.61
CA ILE A 108 8.90 2.28 -3.95
C ILE A 108 9.46 3.53 -4.63
N GLU A 109 9.36 4.69 -3.97
CA GLU A 109 9.75 5.98 -4.54
C GLU A 109 11.26 6.05 -4.82
N THR A 110 12.08 5.48 -3.94
CA THR A 110 13.54 5.39 -4.14
C THR A 110 13.88 4.50 -5.32
N ARG A 111 13.19 3.36 -5.47
CA ARG A 111 13.38 2.47 -6.63
C ARG A 111 12.94 3.13 -7.93
N GLU A 112 11.81 3.82 -7.93
CA GLU A 112 11.31 4.57 -9.10
C GLU A 112 12.29 5.68 -9.51
N LYS A 113 12.80 6.45 -8.54
CA LYS A 113 13.74 7.55 -8.79
C LYS A 113 15.10 7.07 -9.28
N ASN A 114 15.65 6.03 -8.65
CA ASN A 114 16.98 5.52 -8.97
C ASN A 114 16.98 4.55 -10.16
N LYS A 115 15.79 4.09 -10.60
CA LYS A 115 15.60 3.14 -11.70
C LYS A 115 16.41 1.84 -11.51
N VAL A 116 16.55 1.40 -10.27
CA VAL A 116 17.33 0.21 -9.91
C VAL A 116 16.44 -1.03 -9.89
N LYS A 117 16.92 -2.11 -10.49
CA LYS A 117 16.25 -3.42 -10.50
C LYS A 117 16.13 -3.99 -9.08
N THR A 118 15.10 -4.81 -8.82
CA THR A 118 14.88 -5.47 -7.51
C THR A 118 16.15 -6.12 -6.97
N ILE A 119 16.95 -6.80 -7.82
CA ILE A 119 18.14 -7.56 -7.38
C ILE A 119 19.35 -6.69 -7.04
N ASN A 120 19.42 -5.46 -7.57
CA ASN A 120 20.55 -4.55 -7.39
C ASN A 120 20.29 -3.49 -6.30
N PHE A 121 19.12 -3.53 -5.68
CA PHE A 121 18.69 -2.53 -4.71
C PHE A 121 19.26 -2.84 -3.33
N ASN A 122 19.80 -1.83 -2.63
CA ASN A 122 20.24 -1.98 -1.26
C ASN A 122 19.04 -1.93 -0.32
N TYR A 123 18.52 -3.09 0.09
CA TYR A 123 17.40 -3.17 1.04
C TYR A 123 17.85 -2.87 2.47
N GLU A 124 19.11 -3.12 2.83
CA GLU A 124 19.59 -3.00 4.21
C GLU A 124 19.40 -1.57 4.74
N ASP A 125 19.78 -0.55 3.97
CA ASP A 125 19.67 0.86 4.37
C ASP A 125 18.22 1.30 4.64
N ILE A 126 17.25 0.75 3.90
CA ILE A 126 15.83 1.09 4.05
C ILE A 126 15.18 0.25 5.14
N LEU A 127 15.56 -1.02 5.27
CA LEU A 127 15.09 -1.89 6.33
C LEU A 127 15.57 -1.44 7.72
N ASP A 128 16.74 -0.78 7.77
CA ASP A 128 17.25 -0.13 8.98
C ASP A 128 16.33 0.96 9.54
N TYR A 129 15.32 1.44 8.79
CA TYR A 129 14.27 2.33 9.34
C TYR A 129 13.44 1.67 10.44
N LEU A 130 13.39 0.34 10.49
CA LEU A 130 12.71 -0.42 11.54
C LEU A 130 13.61 -0.68 12.77
N SER A 131 14.89 -0.33 12.68
CA SER A 131 15.84 -0.51 13.77
C SER A 131 15.68 0.57 14.86
N PRO A 132 15.99 0.25 16.13
CA PRO A 132 16.02 1.25 17.20
C PRO A 132 16.95 2.44 16.90
N LYS A 133 18.00 2.23 16.09
CA LYS A 133 18.98 3.27 15.74
C LYS A 133 18.35 4.45 15.00
N LYS A 134 17.40 4.19 14.11
CA LYS A 134 16.70 5.25 13.37
C LYS A 134 15.82 6.08 14.31
N ILE A 135 15.05 5.40 15.17
CA ILE A 135 14.25 6.05 16.22
C ILE A 135 15.16 6.95 17.09
N MET A 136 16.35 6.48 17.45
CA MET A 136 17.33 7.28 18.20
C MET A 136 17.86 8.48 17.42
N LYS A 137 18.03 8.38 16.10
CA LYS A 137 18.47 9.49 15.25
C LYS A 137 17.41 10.60 15.20
N ASP A 138 16.15 10.21 15.01
CA ASP A 138 15.03 11.16 14.93
C ASP A 138 14.79 11.83 16.29
N LEU A 139 14.92 11.08 17.39
CA LEU A 139 14.90 11.62 18.76
C LEU A 139 16.05 12.58 19.04
N LYS A 140 17.28 12.30 18.60
CA LYS A 140 18.41 13.23 18.74
C LYS A 140 18.16 14.55 18.01
N GLN A 141 17.49 14.49 16.86
CA GLN A 141 17.10 15.68 16.11
C GLN A 141 16.04 16.47 16.87
N LEU A 142 14.96 15.82 17.31
CA LEU A 142 13.90 16.44 18.11
C LEU A 142 14.46 17.08 19.39
N ARG A 143 15.32 16.36 20.11
CA ARG A 143 16.06 16.88 21.26
C ARG A 143 16.87 18.14 20.93
N SER A 144 17.63 18.13 19.82
CA SER A 144 18.45 19.28 19.44
C SER A 144 17.57 20.49 19.11
N GLU A 145 16.42 20.27 18.48
CA GLU A 145 15.44 21.30 18.18
C GLU A 145 14.81 21.88 19.46
N ILE A 146 14.41 21.03 20.41
CA ILE A 146 13.88 21.46 21.70
C ILE A 146 14.93 22.26 22.47
N ALA A 147 16.17 21.77 22.57
CA ALA A 147 17.24 22.48 23.27
C ALA A 147 17.52 23.85 22.64
N TYR A 148 17.53 23.93 21.30
CA TYR A 148 17.72 25.19 20.57
C TYR A 148 16.56 26.18 20.79
N LEU A 149 15.32 25.71 20.68
CA LEU A 149 14.14 26.55 20.89
C LEU A 149 14.04 27.01 22.35
N TYR A 150 14.38 26.14 23.30
CA TYR A 150 14.37 26.46 24.73
C TYR A 150 15.43 27.51 25.09
N ASP A 151 16.65 27.37 24.57
CA ASP A 151 17.70 28.38 24.77
C ASP A 151 17.34 29.74 24.16
N LYS A 152 16.61 29.75 23.03
CA LYS A 152 16.01 30.99 22.50
C LYS A 152 14.90 31.54 23.38
N TYR A 153 14.01 30.68 23.85
CA TYR A 153 12.88 31.06 24.70
C TYR A 153 13.34 31.77 25.98
N GLU A 154 14.38 31.27 26.63
CA GLU A 154 14.97 31.87 27.83
C GLU A 154 15.66 33.22 27.56
N LYS A 155 16.14 33.45 26.33
CA LYS A 155 16.83 34.70 25.94
C LYS A 155 15.90 35.83 25.51
N VAL A 156 14.64 35.53 25.18
CA VAL A 156 13.65 36.51 24.73
C VAL A 156 12.89 37.07 25.93
N ASP A 157 12.68 38.38 25.96
CA ASP A 157 11.95 39.09 27.01
C ASP A 157 10.47 38.63 27.07
N ASP A 158 9.90 38.55 28.27
CA ASP A 158 8.52 38.08 28.50
C ASP A 158 7.46 38.93 27.79
N LYS A 159 7.77 40.18 27.44
CA LYS A 159 6.85 41.10 26.78
C LYS A 159 6.91 41.04 25.25
N ASP A 160 7.86 40.31 24.67
CA ASP A 160 8.02 40.18 23.22
C ASP A 160 7.05 39.11 22.65
N PRO A 161 6.17 39.46 21.69
CA PRO A 161 5.30 38.49 21.01
C PRO A 161 6.04 37.30 20.39
N LEU A 162 7.31 37.45 20.00
CA LEU A 162 8.15 36.37 19.48
C LEU A 162 8.34 35.24 20.50
N LYS A 163 8.30 35.53 21.81
CA LYS A 163 8.39 34.51 22.86
C LYS A 163 7.22 33.54 22.81
N LEU A 164 6.01 34.06 22.52
CA LEU A 164 4.80 33.25 22.37
C LEU A 164 4.90 32.34 21.14
N GLU A 165 5.38 32.85 20.00
CA GLU A 165 5.57 32.01 18.81
C GLU A 165 6.61 30.89 19.02
N ILE A 166 7.67 31.16 19.79
CA ILE A 166 8.66 30.14 20.17
C ILE A 166 8.03 29.13 21.15
N ALA A 167 7.20 29.60 22.10
CA ALA A 167 6.47 28.76 23.04
C ALA A 167 5.54 27.78 22.31
N ASP A 168 4.79 28.24 21.31
CA ASP A 168 3.90 27.39 20.52
C ASP A 168 4.66 26.26 19.82
N LYS A 169 5.84 26.56 19.26
CA LYS A 169 6.73 25.55 18.65
C LYS A 169 7.30 24.58 19.69
N LEU A 170 7.68 25.08 20.87
CA LEU A 170 8.14 24.25 21.98
C LEU A 170 7.02 23.31 22.46
N ASN A 171 5.82 23.83 22.68
CA ASN A 171 4.65 23.05 23.09
C ASN A 171 4.34 21.95 22.07
N TYR A 172 4.41 22.25 20.77
CA TYR A 172 4.26 21.25 19.71
C TYR A 172 5.34 20.15 19.80
N ASN A 173 6.59 20.52 20.05
CA ASN A 173 7.70 19.57 20.15
C ASN A 173 7.64 18.73 21.45
N PHE A 174 7.24 19.31 22.58
CA PHE A 174 6.96 18.58 23.82
C PHE A 174 5.79 17.62 23.66
N HIS A 175 4.69 18.06 23.03
CA HIS A 175 3.56 17.19 22.71
C HIS A 175 3.98 16.01 21.84
N ASN A 176 4.85 16.22 20.84
CA ASN A 176 5.39 15.13 20.03
C ASN A 176 6.28 14.16 20.84
N ALA A 177 7.01 14.65 21.83
CA ALA A 177 7.78 13.80 22.73
C ALA A 177 6.88 12.98 23.67
N SER A 178 5.80 13.57 24.18
CA SER A 178 4.92 12.97 25.20
C SER A 178 3.92 11.95 24.67
N LYS A 179 3.60 11.97 23.37
CA LYS A 179 2.71 10.99 22.68
C LYS A 179 2.98 9.53 23.03
N ASN A 180 4.24 9.19 23.34
CA ASN A 180 4.67 7.81 23.56
C ASN A 180 4.94 7.45 25.03
N TYR A 181 4.79 8.38 25.99
CA TYR A 181 5.19 8.14 27.39
C TYR A 181 4.48 6.96 28.03
N ASN A 182 3.22 6.74 27.68
CA ASN A 182 2.39 5.65 28.21
C ASN A 182 2.51 4.35 27.40
N ASN A 183 3.27 4.37 26.30
CA ASN A 183 3.47 3.20 25.43
C ASN A 183 4.85 2.56 25.70
N VAL A 184 4.87 1.52 26.54
CA VAL A 184 6.08 0.78 26.91
C VAL A 184 6.87 0.27 25.70
N LEU A 185 6.19 -0.15 24.62
CA LEU A 185 6.85 -0.60 23.40
C LEU A 185 7.59 0.53 22.69
N ALA A 186 6.99 1.72 22.63
CA ALA A 186 7.63 2.91 22.06
C ALA A 186 8.83 3.37 22.91
N MET A 187 8.87 2.99 24.20
CA MET A 187 9.99 3.25 25.11
C MET A 187 11.12 2.23 25.02
N LEU A 188 10.91 1.03 24.46
CA LEU A 188 11.97 0.01 24.35
C LEU A 188 13.22 0.51 23.58
N PRO A 189 13.11 1.17 22.42
CA PRO A 189 14.28 1.73 21.73
C PRO A 189 15.10 2.69 22.60
N LEU A 190 14.41 3.52 23.40
CA LEU A 190 15.03 4.47 24.33
C LEU A 190 15.80 3.72 25.42
N ALA A 191 15.15 2.73 26.06
CA ALA A 191 15.74 1.91 27.11
C ALA A 191 16.97 1.13 26.62
N ILE A 192 16.86 0.49 25.45
CA ILE A 192 17.98 -0.24 24.81
C ILE A 192 19.20 0.67 24.65
N ASN A 193 19.01 1.86 24.08
CA ASN A 193 20.11 2.82 23.84
C ASN A 193 20.64 3.47 25.12
N ASP A 194 19.80 3.74 26.12
CA ASP A 194 20.23 4.25 27.43
C ASP A 194 21.11 3.23 28.15
N ILE A 195 20.67 1.97 28.24
CA ILE A 195 21.43 0.90 28.88
C ILE A 195 22.74 0.65 28.13
N GLU A 196 22.71 0.58 26.80
CA GLU A 196 23.92 0.40 25.97
C GLU A 196 24.96 1.47 26.29
N LYS A 197 24.58 2.75 26.29
CA LYS A 197 25.50 3.85 26.62
C LYS A 197 26.03 3.76 28.05
N ARG A 198 25.17 3.49 29.03
CA ARG A 198 25.56 3.38 30.44
C ARG A 198 26.58 2.27 30.65
N LEU A 199 26.38 1.11 30.03
CA LEU A 199 27.32 0.00 30.06
C LEU A 199 28.68 0.40 29.47
N PHE A 200 28.73 0.91 28.23
CA PHE A 200 30.00 1.28 27.58
C PHE A 200 30.73 2.48 28.22
N ILE A 201 30.01 3.43 28.86
CA ILE A 201 30.63 4.49 29.65
C ILE A 201 31.30 3.92 30.90
N THR A 202 30.68 2.92 31.54
CA THR A 202 31.20 2.26 32.74
C THR A 202 32.47 1.45 32.40
N ASP A 203 32.48 0.69 31.30
CA ASP A 203 33.63 -0.11 30.84
C ASP A 203 34.87 0.76 30.51
N ASN A 204 34.65 1.91 29.85
CA ASN A 204 35.72 2.88 29.56
C ASN A 204 36.33 3.55 30.81
N LYS A 205 35.63 3.53 31.95
CA LYS A 205 36.15 4.03 33.24
C LYS A 205 36.86 2.94 34.04
N VAL A 206 36.38 1.69 34.01
CA VAL A 206 37.06 0.53 34.63
C VAL A 206 38.43 0.30 34.00
N SER A 207 38.53 0.40 32.67
CA SER A 207 39.78 0.27 31.91
C SER A 207 40.81 1.41 32.12
N LYS A 208 40.41 2.56 32.71
CA LYS A 208 41.34 3.65 33.11
C LYS A 208 41.85 3.54 34.54
N ASN A 209 41.27 2.66 35.37
CA ASN A 209 41.64 2.51 36.78
C ASN A 209 42.80 1.51 37.03
N THR A 210 43.47 1.02 35.99
CA THR A 210 44.68 0.17 36.09
C THR A 210 45.99 0.95 36.17
N ILE A 211 45.97 2.27 36.36
CA ILE A 211 47.14 3.03 36.81
C ILE A 211 46.98 3.26 38.31
N ASN A 212 47.85 2.63 39.10
CA ASN A 212 47.96 2.78 40.55
C ASN A 212 47.65 4.22 40.99
N LYS A 213 46.57 4.42 41.77
CA LYS A 213 46.34 5.66 42.50
C LYS A 213 47.49 5.84 43.50
N ILE A 214 48.51 6.60 43.11
CA ILE A 214 49.46 7.18 44.07
C ILE A 214 48.74 8.38 44.70
N SER A 215 48.21 8.19 45.91
CA SER A 215 47.65 9.27 46.73
C SER A 215 48.76 9.90 47.57
N ALA A 216 49.22 11.10 47.20
CA ALA A 216 50.05 11.92 48.09
C ALA A 216 49.19 12.52 49.21
N GLY A 217 49.58 12.33 50.47
CA GLY A 217 48.89 12.86 51.65
C GLY A 217 49.82 13.71 52.51
N LYS A 218 49.29 14.77 53.13
CA LYS A 218 50.03 15.59 54.10
C LYS A 218 49.70 15.12 55.51
N LEU A 219 50.73 14.76 56.28
CA LEU A 219 50.62 14.30 57.67
C LEU A 219 50.21 15.46 58.58
N SER A 220 49.16 15.27 59.39
CA SER A 220 48.79 16.18 60.48
C SER A 220 48.49 15.39 61.75
N ILE A 221 48.71 15.99 62.91
CA ILE A 221 48.52 15.36 64.23
C ILE A 221 47.16 15.81 64.79
N GLY A 222 46.28 14.85 65.07
CA GLY A 222 44.95 15.08 65.66
C GLY A 222 45.02 15.50 67.14
N ALA A 223 43.90 15.99 67.67
CA ALA A 223 43.83 16.63 68.99
C ALA A 223 44.21 15.72 70.19
N ASN A 224 44.33 14.40 69.99
CA ASN A 224 44.77 13.44 71.00
C ASN A 224 46.20 12.89 70.75
N GLY A 225 46.94 13.44 69.79
CA GLY A 225 48.35 13.09 69.54
C GLY A 225 48.62 12.01 68.48
N GLU A 226 47.62 11.60 67.68
CA GLU A 226 47.78 10.59 66.62
C GLU A 226 47.95 11.24 65.22
N LEU A 227 48.76 10.61 64.35
CA LEU A 227 49.03 11.08 62.99
C LEU A 227 47.94 10.59 62.01
N GLU A 228 47.21 11.51 61.38
CA GLU A 228 46.24 11.23 60.32
C GLU A 228 46.72 11.73 58.95
N ILE A 229 46.45 10.93 57.90
CA ILE A 229 46.80 11.23 56.50
C ILE A 229 45.53 11.61 55.76
N ILE A 230 45.42 12.88 55.36
CA ILE A 230 44.30 13.36 54.53
C ILE A 230 44.71 13.29 53.05
N SER A 231 43.91 12.60 52.25
CA SER A 231 44.07 12.53 50.79
C SER A 231 43.39 13.72 50.11
N ILE A 232 44.10 14.43 49.23
CA ILE A 232 43.54 15.51 48.43
C ILE A 232 43.16 14.92 47.06
N ASN A 233 41.86 14.80 46.78
CA ASN A 233 41.38 14.47 45.44
C ASN A 233 41.43 15.74 44.56
N THR A 234 42.36 15.79 43.61
CA THR A 234 42.33 16.77 42.52
C THR A 234 41.30 16.36 41.48
N ASN A 235 40.31 17.22 41.26
CA ASN A 235 39.35 17.11 40.17
C ASN A 235 40.07 17.35 38.82
N GLU A 236 40.18 16.33 37.98
CA GLU A 236 40.47 16.52 36.56
C GLU A 236 39.18 16.41 35.74
N THR A 237 38.51 17.55 35.59
CA THR A 237 37.53 17.81 34.54
C THR A 237 38.25 17.99 33.20
N LYS A 238 38.06 17.06 32.25
CA LYS A 238 38.29 17.35 30.83
C LYS A 238 36.98 17.76 30.18
N LEU A 239 37.00 19.00 29.72
CA LEU A 239 35.91 19.77 29.12
C LEU A 239 35.37 19.11 27.83
N LEU A 240 34.05 19.04 27.73
CA LEU A 240 33.33 19.30 26.49
C LEU A 240 32.84 20.76 26.59
N GLU A 241 33.46 21.66 25.84
CA GLU A 241 33.11 23.08 25.82
C GLU A 241 31.77 23.32 25.11
N GLY A 242 30.89 24.08 25.78
CA GLY A 242 29.92 24.98 25.14
C GLY A 242 28.46 24.54 25.08
N THR A 243 27.69 24.74 26.16
CA THR A 243 26.37 25.44 26.23
C THR A 243 25.65 25.17 27.57
N ASN A 244 25.02 26.20 28.12
CA ASN A 244 24.22 26.32 29.36
C ASN A 244 23.84 25.02 30.12
N ILE A 245 24.64 24.64 31.12
CA ILE A 245 24.29 23.61 32.11
C ILE A 245 22.99 23.97 32.85
N GLU A 246 22.81 25.26 33.20
CA GLU A 246 21.64 25.75 33.94
C GLU A 246 20.34 25.60 33.14
N ASN A 247 20.36 25.89 31.83
CA ASN A 247 19.17 25.70 30.98
C ASN A 247 18.87 24.22 30.73
N GLN A 248 19.88 23.35 30.72
CA GLN A 248 19.68 21.89 30.63
C GLN A 248 19.02 21.32 31.90
N GLU A 249 19.41 21.79 33.08
CA GLU A 249 18.77 21.40 34.34
C GLU A 249 17.31 21.88 34.40
N LYS A 250 17.03 23.12 33.97
CA LYS A 250 15.66 23.64 33.85
C LYS A 250 14.83 22.84 32.84
N LEU A 251 15.39 22.54 31.67
CA LEU A 251 14.74 21.73 30.67
C LEU A 251 14.46 20.30 31.17
N ALA A 252 15.37 19.70 31.93
CA ALA A 252 15.14 18.40 32.56
C ALA A 252 13.98 18.44 33.57
N LEU A 253 13.84 19.52 34.34
CA LEU A 253 12.69 19.72 35.23
C LEU A 253 11.37 19.86 34.45
N GLU A 254 11.37 20.56 33.32
CA GLU A 254 10.18 20.67 32.47
C GLU A 254 9.76 19.32 31.89
N PHE A 255 10.71 18.48 31.44
CA PHE A 255 10.39 17.11 31.01
C PHE A 255 9.85 16.22 32.15
N ARG A 256 10.32 16.43 33.40
CA ARG A 256 9.75 15.72 34.56
C ARG A 256 8.31 16.14 34.81
N LYS A 257 8.01 17.44 34.72
CA LYS A 257 6.64 17.94 34.86
C LYS A 257 5.75 17.39 33.75
N ASP A 258 6.19 17.49 32.50
CA ASP A 258 5.46 17.01 31.34
C ASP A 258 5.16 15.50 31.43
N TYR A 259 6.11 14.67 31.87
CA TYR A 259 5.85 13.25 32.15
C TYR A 259 4.80 13.05 33.26
N ASN A 260 4.95 13.76 34.38
CA ASN A 260 4.05 13.63 35.52
C ASN A 260 2.62 14.12 35.24
N GLU A 261 2.42 15.00 34.27
CA GLU A 261 1.14 15.54 33.83
C GLU A 261 0.47 14.65 32.77
N ASN A 262 1.25 14.06 31.85
CA ASN A 262 0.73 13.27 30.74
C ASN A 262 0.72 11.75 30.98
N SER A 263 1.31 11.26 32.08
CA SER A 263 1.33 9.83 32.39
C SER A 263 0.26 9.37 33.36
N GLU A 264 -0.43 8.30 32.95
CA GLU A 264 -1.49 7.65 33.75
C GLU A 264 -0.90 6.91 34.96
N GLU A 265 0.18 6.16 34.76
CA GLU A 265 0.94 5.47 35.81
C GLU A 265 2.36 6.01 35.91
N LYS A 266 2.67 6.64 37.04
CA LYS A 266 3.97 7.29 37.27
C LYS A 266 5.04 6.25 37.60
N ASN A 267 6.06 6.17 36.77
CA ASN A 267 7.19 5.27 36.94
C ASN A 267 8.51 6.06 37.01
N PRO A 268 9.22 6.06 38.16
CA PRO A 268 10.50 6.75 38.31
C PRO A 268 11.58 6.32 37.32
N TYR A 269 11.54 5.07 36.84
CA TYR A 269 12.48 4.60 35.82
C TYR A 269 12.21 5.27 34.47
N ILE A 270 10.94 5.37 34.07
CA ILE A 270 10.54 5.97 32.78
C ILE A 270 10.81 7.48 32.80
N GLU A 271 10.50 8.15 33.90
CA GLU A 271 10.82 9.58 34.10
C GLU A 271 12.33 9.85 33.96
N ASN A 272 13.16 9.00 34.57
CA ASN A 272 14.61 9.09 34.45
C ASN A 272 15.09 8.76 33.03
N LEU A 273 14.44 7.83 32.33
CA LEU A 273 14.79 7.49 30.95
C LEU A 273 14.50 8.65 29.98
N ILE A 274 13.34 9.29 30.13
CA ILE A 274 12.91 10.44 29.32
C ILE A 274 13.86 11.62 29.57
N THR A 275 14.10 11.95 30.83
CA THR A 275 14.98 13.08 31.18
C THR A 275 16.40 12.87 30.67
N ARG A 276 16.99 11.68 30.86
CA ARG A 276 18.32 11.36 30.31
C ARG A 276 18.37 11.38 28.79
N THR A 277 17.27 11.03 28.12
CA THR A 277 17.21 11.04 26.66
C THR A 277 17.19 12.47 26.12
N PHE A 278 16.24 13.28 26.58
CA PHE A 278 15.93 14.61 26.01
C PHE A 278 16.75 15.74 26.63
N ALA A 279 17.12 15.65 27.90
CA ALA A 279 17.87 16.66 28.64
C ALA A 279 18.91 16.02 29.59
N PRO A 280 19.95 15.36 29.06
CA PRO A 280 21.00 14.80 29.92
C PRO A 280 21.77 15.92 30.60
N VAL A 281 21.75 15.89 31.93
CA VAL A 281 22.63 16.68 32.78
C VAL A 281 23.92 15.88 32.99
N ASN A 282 25.05 16.56 33.24
CA ASN A 282 26.37 15.92 33.42
C ASN A 282 26.28 14.64 34.28
N ASP A 283 26.84 13.55 33.77
CA ASP A 283 26.73 12.18 34.28
C ASP A 283 26.95 12.07 35.80
N GLU A 284 25.89 12.15 36.60
CA GLU A 284 25.89 11.51 37.92
C GLU A 284 25.99 10.01 37.67
N ILE A 285 27.16 9.46 38.01
CA ILE A 285 27.45 8.04 37.93
C ILE A 285 26.49 7.33 38.87
N VAL A 286 25.37 6.85 38.33
CA VAL A 286 24.53 5.89 39.05
C VAL A 286 25.38 4.63 39.20
N ASN A 287 25.50 4.13 40.43
CA ASN A 287 26.13 2.85 40.70
C ASN A 287 25.32 1.76 39.99
N ILE A 288 25.84 1.26 38.86
CA ILE A 288 25.12 0.33 38.00
C ILE A 288 25.51 -1.11 38.32
N GLU A 289 24.51 -1.95 38.57
CA GLU A 289 24.67 -3.40 38.65
C GLU A 289 24.80 -3.96 37.21
N VAL A 290 26.05 -4.09 36.74
CA VAL A 290 26.40 -4.40 35.35
C VAL A 290 25.71 -5.67 34.84
N GLU A 291 25.73 -6.75 35.63
CA GLU A 291 25.12 -8.03 35.25
C GLU A 291 23.61 -7.89 35.01
N LYS A 292 22.92 -7.17 35.88
CA LYS A 292 21.47 -6.97 35.81
C LYS A 292 21.07 -6.09 34.62
N GLU A 293 21.85 -5.05 34.34
CA GLU A 293 21.63 -4.21 33.14
C GLU A 293 21.86 -4.97 31.84
N ILE A 294 22.86 -5.87 31.79
CA ILE A 294 23.09 -6.73 30.61
C ILE A 294 21.89 -7.65 30.38
N VAL A 295 21.35 -8.26 31.45
CA VAL A 295 20.14 -9.09 31.37
C VAL A 295 18.95 -8.27 30.87
N ASN A 296 18.73 -7.08 31.45
CA ASN A 296 17.63 -6.19 31.03
C ASN A 296 17.77 -5.76 29.57
N TYR A 297 18.97 -5.38 29.13
CA TYR A 297 19.25 -5.00 27.75
C TYR A 297 18.93 -6.13 26.77
N ASN A 298 19.45 -7.34 27.01
CA ASN A 298 19.22 -8.48 26.12
C ASN A 298 17.73 -8.88 26.09
N ASN A 299 17.04 -8.77 27.21
CA ASN A 299 15.59 -8.98 27.29
C ASN A 299 14.83 -7.93 26.47
N TYR A 300 15.15 -6.64 26.60
CA TYR A 300 14.48 -5.58 25.84
C TYR A 300 14.73 -5.68 24.33
N VAL A 301 15.96 -6.05 23.92
CA VAL A 301 16.28 -6.32 22.52
C VAL A 301 15.45 -7.49 21.99
N THR A 302 15.30 -8.56 22.77
CA THR A 302 14.49 -9.74 22.40
C THR A 302 13.00 -9.41 22.32
N MET A 303 12.48 -8.64 23.28
CA MET A 303 11.09 -8.19 23.29
C MET A 303 10.79 -7.27 22.10
N TYR A 304 11.68 -6.33 21.79
CA TYR A 304 11.55 -5.46 20.63
C TYR A 304 11.54 -6.27 19.33
N LYS A 305 12.43 -7.26 19.21
CA LYS A 305 12.45 -8.19 18.07
C LYS A 305 11.12 -8.89 17.89
N MET A 306 10.64 -9.58 18.92
CA MET A 306 9.39 -10.35 18.84
C MET A 306 8.19 -9.45 18.54
N ALA A 307 8.15 -8.26 19.15
CA ALA A 307 7.08 -7.30 18.90
C ALA A 307 7.07 -6.79 17.45
N GLN A 308 8.23 -6.52 16.85
CA GLN A 308 8.32 -6.10 15.44
C GLN A 308 8.02 -7.25 14.47
N GLU A 309 8.54 -8.45 14.73
CA GLU A 309 8.26 -9.65 13.93
C GLU A 309 6.75 -9.94 13.88
N ASN A 310 6.09 -10.00 15.03
CA ASN A 310 4.66 -10.27 15.13
C ASN A 310 3.83 -9.15 14.49
N PHE A 311 4.21 -7.88 14.69
CA PHE A 311 3.54 -6.75 14.06
C PHE A 311 3.58 -6.87 12.55
N ILE A 312 4.76 -7.11 11.97
CA ILE A 312 4.95 -7.20 10.52
C ILE A 312 4.19 -8.39 9.93
N GLU A 313 4.17 -9.53 10.62
CA GLU A 313 3.43 -10.71 10.18
C GLU A 313 1.93 -10.41 10.02
N VAL A 314 1.31 -9.76 11.02
CA VAL A 314 -0.10 -9.36 10.98
C VAL A 314 -0.33 -8.20 10.01
N ALA A 315 0.54 -7.20 10.02
CA ALA A 315 0.41 -5.99 9.20
C ALA A 315 0.56 -6.26 7.71
N LYS A 316 1.30 -7.30 7.32
CA LYS A 316 1.60 -7.64 5.93
C LYS A 316 0.32 -7.71 5.08
N GLU A 317 -0.72 -8.37 5.56
CA GLU A 317 -1.97 -8.54 4.80
C GLU A 317 -2.63 -7.18 4.49
N LEU A 318 -2.85 -6.36 5.51
CA LEU A 318 -3.49 -5.05 5.33
C LEU A 318 -2.60 -4.09 4.54
N ILE A 319 -1.28 -4.15 4.73
CA ILE A 319 -0.32 -3.31 3.98
C ILE A 319 -0.29 -3.65 2.50
N LYS A 320 -0.39 -4.92 2.11
CA LYS A 320 -0.51 -5.30 0.68
C LYS A 320 -1.69 -4.57 0.04
N LYS A 321 -2.84 -4.52 0.71
CA LYS A 321 -4.06 -3.81 0.24
C LYS A 321 -3.85 -2.30 0.15
N ILE A 322 -3.28 -1.68 1.18
CA ILE A 322 -2.97 -0.23 1.22
C ILE A 322 -2.03 0.15 0.08
N ILE A 323 -0.94 -0.59 -0.10
CA ILE A 323 0.03 -0.34 -1.18
C ILE A 323 -0.60 -0.61 -2.54
N GLY A 324 -1.45 -1.63 -2.69
CA GLY A 324 -2.24 -1.86 -3.90
C GLY A 324 -3.07 -0.64 -4.30
N VAL A 325 -3.77 -0.02 -3.35
CA VAL A 325 -4.54 1.22 -3.59
C VAL A 325 -3.61 2.40 -3.95
N LYS A 326 -2.45 2.55 -3.28
CA LYS A 326 -1.46 3.58 -3.67
C LYS A 326 -1.02 3.38 -5.12
N LEU A 327 -0.68 2.15 -5.49
CA LEU A 327 -0.19 1.82 -6.83
C LEU A 327 -1.27 1.93 -7.90
N PHE A 328 -2.54 1.68 -7.58
CA PHE A 328 -3.67 1.95 -8.47
C PHE A 328 -3.71 3.44 -8.85
N PHE A 329 -3.66 4.34 -7.86
CA PHE A 329 -3.72 5.77 -8.11
C PHE A 329 -2.43 6.34 -8.71
N SER A 330 -1.27 5.72 -8.46
CA SER A 330 0.01 6.19 -9.02
C SER A 330 0.14 5.97 -10.52
N GLN A 331 -0.71 5.13 -11.12
CA GLN A 331 -0.73 4.97 -12.59
C GLN A 331 -1.31 6.21 -13.29
N TYR A 332 -2.09 7.04 -12.58
CA TYR A 332 -2.63 8.28 -13.12
C TYR A 332 -1.69 9.46 -12.84
N ASP A 333 -0.66 9.57 -13.67
CA ASP A 333 0.32 10.67 -13.60
C ASP A 333 0.05 11.67 -14.74
N VAL A 334 -0.65 12.77 -14.38
CA VAL A 334 -0.97 13.91 -15.26
C VAL A 334 -0.88 15.21 -14.47
N LYS A 335 -0.55 16.31 -15.15
CA LYS A 335 -0.49 17.65 -14.54
C LYS A 335 -1.88 18.25 -14.36
N ASN A 336 -2.76 18.07 -15.36
CA ASN A 336 -4.12 18.62 -15.37
C ASN A 336 -5.16 17.50 -15.35
N SER A 337 -5.77 17.25 -14.19
CA SER A 337 -6.80 16.22 -14.06
C SER A 337 -8.15 16.70 -14.59
N LEU A 338 -8.78 15.92 -15.47
CA LEU A 338 -10.16 16.14 -15.92
C LEU A 338 -11.05 14.93 -15.59
N MET A 339 -10.54 13.74 -15.89
CA MET A 339 -11.25 12.47 -15.68
C MET A 339 -10.34 11.56 -14.84
N LYS A 340 -10.21 11.90 -13.56
CA LYS A 340 -9.37 11.14 -12.62
C LYS A 340 -10.04 9.79 -12.29
N PRO A 341 -9.29 8.67 -12.25
CA PRO A 341 -9.83 7.39 -11.81
C PRO A 341 -10.45 7.49 -10.41
N LYS A 342 -11.59 6.84 -10.22
CA LYS A 342 -12.29 6.72 -8.94
C LYS A 342 -12.37 5.26 -8.54
N LEU A 343 -12.14 4.98 -7.27
CA LEU A 343 -12.17 3.63 -6.71
C LEU A 343 -13.27 3.54 -5.66
N LEU A 344 -14.26 2.67 -5.87
CA LEU A 344 -15.26 2.30 -4.87
C LEU A 344 -14.76 1.07 -4.14
N ILE A 345 -14.55 1.16 -2.84
CA ILE A 345 -14.07 0.02 -2.03
C ILE A 345 -15.27 -0.55 -1.28
N THR A 346 -15.54 -1.83 -1.48
CA THR A 346 -16.68 -2.52 -0.84
C THR A 346 -16.55 -2.56 0.68
N ASN A 347 -15.32 -2.73 1.18
CA ASN A 347 -14.97 -2.85 2.60
C ASN A 347 -15.61 -4.05 3.30
N ILE A 348 -15.70 -5.17 2.58
CA ILE A 348 -16.31 -6.43 3.02
C ILE A 348 -15.39 -7.56 2.60
N ASP A 349 -15.37 -8.62 3.40
CA ASP A 349 -14.70 -9.83 2.99
C ASP A 349 -15.37 -10.41 1.73
N THR A 350 -14.56 -10.83 0.76
CA THR A 350 -15.07 -11.27 -0.55
C THR A 350 -15.92 -12.53 -0.42
N ASP A 351 -15.55 -13.45 0.49
CA ASP A 351 -16.30 -14.68 0.72
C ASP A 351 -17.65 -14.38 1.39
N GLU A 352 -17.68 -13.42 2.32
CA GLU A 352 -18.93 -12.94 2.94
C GLU A 352 -19.88 -12.29 1.91
N LEU A 353 -19.32 -11.50 0.99
CA LEU A 353 -20.08 -10.81 -0.05
C LEU A 353 -20.75 -11.77 -1.03
N VAL A 354 -20.14 -12.93 -1.30
CA VAL A 354 -20.62 -13.93 -2.27
C VAL A 354 -21.78 -14.79 -1.73
N SER A 355 -22.13 -14.67 -0.44
CA SER A 355 -23.35 -15.34 0.05
C SER A 355 -24.60 -14.88 -0.71
N ALA A 356 -25.54 -15.79 -0.96
CA ALA A 356 -26.66 -15.56 -1.88
C ALA A 356 -27.44 -14.27 -1.58
N LYS A 357 -27.79 -14.02 -0.31
CA LYS A 357 -28.51 -12.81 0.12
C LYS A 357 -27.71 -11.52 -0.12
N ASN A 358 -26.39 -11.59 -0.02
CA ASN A 358 -25.50 -10.44 -0.18
C ASN A 358 -25.24 -10.13 -1.66
N LEU A 359 -25.20 -11.15 -2.51
CA LEU A 359 -25.14 -10.98 -3.96
C LEU A 359 -26.37 -10.24 -4.50
N ASP A 360 -27.57 -10.54 -3.99
CA ASP A 360 -28.78 -9.82 -4.38
C ASP A 360 -28.66 -8.31 -4.09
N LYS A 361 -28.09 -7.94 -2.92
CA LYS A 361 -27.83 -6.54 -2.58
C LYS A 361 -26.82 -5.89 -3.52
N LEU A 362 -25.74 -6.59 -3.86
CA LEU A 362 -24.77 -6.12 -4.85
C LEU A 362 -25.44 -5.93 -6.22
N GLU A 363 -26.32 -6.83 -6.63
CA GLU A 363 -27.10 -6.70 -7.86
C GLU A 363 -27.99 -5.46 -7.85
N VAL A 364 -28.71 -5.18 -6.74
CA VAL A 364 -29.52 -3.95 -6.61
C VAL A 364 -28.67 -2.69 -6.78
N PHE A 365 -27.49 -2.65 -6.15
CA PHE A 365 -26.56 -1.54 -6.33
C PHE A 365 -26.11 -1.40 -7.78
N LEU A 366 -25.61 -2.48 -8.38
CA LEU A 366 -25.12 -2.48 -9.77
C LEU A 366 -26.23 -2.14 -10.77
N ASN A 367 -27.45 -2.63 -10.57
CA ASN A 367 -28.61 -2.26 -11.36
C ASN A 367 -28.88 -0.76 -11.30
N THR A 368 -28.73 -0.15 -10.12
CA THR A 368 -28.89 1.29 -9.93
C THR A 368 -27.83 2.11 -10.67
N VAL A 369 -26.56 1.70 -10.62
CA VAL A 369 -25.45 2.51 -11.17
C VAL A 369 -25.08 2.20 -12.62
N ASN A 370 -25.36 0.98 -13.10
CA ASN A 370 -24.98 0.54 -14.45
C ASN A 370 -26.15 0.48 -15.44
N ASN A 371 -27.41 0.41 -14.97
CA ASN A 371 -28.58 0.36 -15.85
C ASN A 371 -29.36 1.69 -15.93
N LYS A 372 -28.96 2.74 -15.20
CA LYS A 372 -29.49 4.10 -15.39
C LYS A 372 -28.90 4.76 -16.65
N ASN A 373 -29.63 5.74 -17.19
CA ASN A 373 -29.18 6.57 -18.33
C ASN A 373 -28.17 7.67 -17.90
N ASP A 374 -27.95 7.86 -16.59
CA ASP A 374 -26.85 8.68 -16.08
C ASP A 374 -25.60 7.80 -15.83
N PHE A 375 -24.52 8.10 -16.55
CA PHE A 375 -23.27 7.34 -16.46
C PHE A 375 -22.27 7.87 -15.42
N SER A 376 -22.62 8.93 -14.68
CA SER A 376 -21.74 9.55 -13.68
C SER A 376 -21.25 8.56 -12.62
N ASN A 377 -22.10 7.58 -12.28
CA ASN A 377 -21.84 6.59 -11.24
C ASN A 377 -21.50 5.19 -11.77
N THR A 378 -21.54 4.98 -13.09
CA THR A 378 -21.38 3.66 -13.70
C THR A 378 -20.03 3.04 -13.42
N ILE A 379 -20.03 1.77 -13.01
CA ILE A 379 -18.83 0.97 -12.81
C ILE A 379 -18.41 0.35 -14.15
N TRP A 380 -17.13 0.48 -14.48
CA TRP A 380 -16.55 -0.05 -15.72
C TRP A 380 -15.61 -1.22 -15.48
N PHE A 381 -14.84 -1.14 -14.39
CA PHE A 381 -13.83 -2.12 -14.06
C PHE A 381 -14.00 -2.61 -12.63
N SER A 382 -13.49 -3.79 -12.32
CA SER A 382 -13.37 -4.28 -10.95
C SER A 382 -11.99 -4.89 -10.68
N ILE A 383 -11.61 -4.93 -9.40
CA ILE A 383 -10.39 -5.56 -8.91
C ILE A 383 -10.80 -6.65 -7.92
N ILE A 384 -10.43 -7.90 -8.22
CA ILE A 384 -10.64 -9.08 -7.39
C ILE A 384 -9.26 -9.70 -7.11
N PRO A 385 -8.55 -9.23 -6.07
CA PRO A 385 -7.17 -9.65 -5.83
C PRO A 385 -7.11 -11.01 -5.10
N ASN A 386 -5.89 -11.54 -4.99
CA ASN A 386 -5.54 -12.59 -4.04
C ASN A 386 -6.35 -13.91 -4.16
N ILE A 387 -6.53 -14.40 -5.39
CA ILE A 387 -7.17 -15.70 -5.65
C ILE A 387 -6.21 -16.86 -5.35
N GLU A 388 -6.70 -17.93 -4.73
CA GLU A 388 -5.91 -19.11 -4.42
C GLU A 388 -5.24 -19.71 -5.68
N PHE A 389 -3.89 -19.82 -5.68
CA PHE A 389 -3.13 -20.43 -6.77
C PHE A 389 -3.13 -21.97 -6.68
N ASN A 390 -3.30 -22.50 -5.47
CA ASN A 390 -2.72 -23.77 -5.05
C ASN A 390 -3.72 -24.79 -4.49
N VAL A 391 -4.79 -25.07 -5.24
CA VAL A 391 -5.92 -25.95 -4.82
C VAL A 391 -5.52 -27.39 -4.41
N ASN A 392 -4.32 -27.92 -4.75
CA ASN A 392 -4.00 -29.36 -4.65
C ASN A 392 -2.57 -29.75 -4.19
N GLU A 393 -1.83 -28.90 -3.45
CA GLU A 393 -0.41 -29.19 -3.10
C GLU A 393 -0.16 -29.85 -1.73
N GLU A 394 -1.10 -30.61 -1.16
CA GLU A 394 -0.82 -31.44 0.02
C GLU A 394 -0.51 -32.90 -0.36
N LYS A 395 0.64 -33.10 -1.03
CA LYS A 395 1.30 -34.41 -0.91
C LYS A 395 1.88 -34.48 0.50
N ASN A 396 1.49 -35.51 1.27
CA ASN A 396 2.08 -35.82 2.58
C ASN A 396 3.57 -36.18 2.43
N ILE A 397 4.41 -35.16 2.31
CA ILE A 397 5.87 -35.30 2.25
C ILE A 397 6.35 -35.48 3.69
N LYS A 398 7.06 -36.59 3.95
CA LYS A 398 7.74 -36.80 5.24
C LYS A 398 8.71 -35.63 5.48
N LYS A 399 8.44 -34.79 6.48
CA LYS A 399 9.31 -33.68 6.90
C LYS A 399 10.61 -34.25 7.50
N ARG A 400 11.64 -34.42 6.66
CA ARG A 400 12.99 -34.85 7.09
C ARG A 400 13.84 -33.71 7.65
N PHE A 401 13.47 -32.47 7.35
CA PHE A 401 14.14 -31.25 7.78
C PHE A 401 13.13 -30.34 8.49
N ARG A 402 13.59 -29.50 9.42
CA ARG A 402 12.76 -28.44 10.02
C ARG A 402 12.33 -27.49 8.90
N GLY A 403 11.04 -27.48 8.58
CA GLY A 403 10.43 -26.53 7.65
C GLY A 403 9.51 -25.58 8.40
N SER A 404 9.21 -24.43 7.80
CA SER A 404 8.21 -23.50 8.33
C SER A 404 6.84 -24.18 8.41
N GLU A 405 6.09 -23.89 9.47
CA GLU A 405 4.65 -24.08 9.44
C GLU A 405 4.08 -23.13 8.38
N LYS A 406 3.35 -23.67 7.40
CA LYS A 406 2.68 -22.83 6.42
C LYS A 406 1.44 -22.27 7.10
N ASN A 407 1.53 -21.05 7.61
CA ASN A 407 0.33 -20.27 7.92
C ASN A 407 -0.41 -20.09 6.59
N LYS A 408 -1.66 -20.55 6.50
CA LYS A 408 -2.49 -20.35 5.31
C LYS A 408 -2.70 -18.84 5.18
N GLU A 409 -2.16 -18.22 4.14
CA GLU A 409 -2.50 -16.83 3.82
C GLU A 409 -4.02 -16.79 3.54
N ASN A 410 -4.70 -15.78 4.05
CA ASN A 410 -6.12 -15.56 3.77
C ASN A 410 -6.25 -15.30 2.26
N THR A 411 -6.85 -16.22 1.51
CA THR A 411 -6.93 -16.18 0.04
C THR A 411 -8.37 -16.43 -0.39
N ASN A 412 -8.79 -15.74 -1.45
CA ASN A 412 -10.12 -15.90 -2.00
C ASN A 412 -10.19 -17.19 -2.84
N SER A 413 -11.27 -17.96 -2.68
CA SER A 413 -11.44 -19.19 -3.44
C SER A 413 -11.76 -18.95 -4.92
N LEU A 414 -11.49 -19.94 -5.78
CA LEU A 414 -11.90 -19.88 -7.19
C LEU A 414 -13.44 -19.81 -7.35
N ASN A 415 -14.19 -20.42 -6.43
CA ASN A 415 -15.66 -20.37 -6.44
C ASN A 415 -16.18 -18.96 -6.14
N THR A 416 -15.52 -18.24 -5.23
CA THR A 416 -15.79 -16.84 -4.92
C THR A 416 -15.61 -15.97 -6.17
N LEU A 417 -14.51 -16.18 -6.91
CA LEU A 417 -14.26 -15.51 -8.18
C LEU A 417 -15.38 -15.79 -9.20
N ILE A 418 -15.75 -17.05 -9.41
CA ILE A 418 -16.79 -17.44 -10.38
C ILE A 418 -18.13 -16.79 -10.05
N SER A 419 -18.54 -16.85 -8.77
CA SER A 419 -19.83 -16.31 -8.33
C SER A 419 -19.88 -14.80 -8.53
N LEU A 420 -18.85 -14.08 -8.10
CA LEU A 420 -18.78 -12.63 -8.23
C LEU A 420 -18.70 -12.18 -9.69
N THR A 421 -17.87 -12.85 -10.51
CA THR A 421 -17.72 -12.50 -11.94
C THR A 421 -18.98 -12.79 -12.76
N SER A 422 -19.74 -13.82 -12.40
CA SER A 422 -21.05 -14.11 -13.02
C SER A 422 -22.06 -12.98 -12.82
N VAL A 423 -22.01 -12.28 -11.68
CA VAL A 423 -22.86 -11.11 -11.41
C VAL A 423 -22.33 -9.89 -12.17
N LEU A 424 -21.03 -9.63 -12.09
CA LEU A 424 -20.39 -8.48 -12.73
C LEU A 424 -20.52 -8.47 -14.25
N SER A 425 -20.47 -9.66 -14.89
CA SER A 425 -20.60 -9.77 -16.34
C SER A 425 -21.99 -9.37 -16.84
N LYS A 426 -23.06 -9.58 -16.05
CA LYS A 426 -24.42 -9.10 -16.40
C LYS A 426 -24.45 -7.58 -16.63
N TYR A 427 -23.59 -6.84 -15.93
CA TYR A 427 -23.47 -5.39 -16.00
C TYR A 427 -22.30 -4.91 -16.87
N LYS A 428 -21.64 -5.84 -17.58
CA LYS A 428 -20.52 -5.59 -18.51
C LYS A 428 -19.28 -4.98 -17.85
N ILE A 429 -19.03 -5.35 -16.59
CA ILE A 429 -17.90 -4.86 -15.81
C ILE A 429 -16.69 -5.76 -16.03
N GLN A 430 -15.60 -5.21 -16.56
CA GLN A 430 -14.36 -5.96 -16.77
C GLN A 430 -13.61 -6.14 -15.45
N SER A 431 -13.38 -7.39 -15.08
CA SER A 431 -12.84 -7.81 -13.79
C SER A 431 -11.37 -8.23 -13.93
N PHE A 432 -10.49 -7.48 -13.27
CA PHE A 432 -9.07 -7.79 -13.15
C PHE A 432 -8.84 -8.63 -11.90
N PHE A 433 -8.32 -9.84 -12.07
CA PHE A 433 -7.94 -10.70 -10.96
C PHE A 433 -6.49 -11.16 -11.08
N ASN A 434 -5.91 -11.55 -9.96
CA ASN A 434 -4.62 -12.20 -9.92
C ASN A 434 -4.64 -13.29 -8.87
N PHE A 435 -3.75 -14.28 -9.03
CA PHE A 435 -3.51 -15.25 -8.00
C PHE A 435 -2.66 -14.65 -6.86
N GLU A 436 -2.70 -15.27 -5.68
CA GLU A 436 -1.99 -14.86 -4.46
C GLU A 436 -0.58 -14.29 -4.75
N ALA A 437 -0.34 -13.06 -4.28
CA ALA A 437 0.94 -12.39 -4.46
C ALA A 437 2.00 -12.98 -3.53
N ASN A 438 2.89 -13.79 -4.11
CA ASN A 438 4.00 -14.45 -3.42
C ASN A 438 5.18 -14.72 -4.38
N TYR A 439 6.24 -15.36 -3.86
CA TYR A 439 7.44 -15.68 -4.64
C TYR A 439 7.22 -16.64 -5.82
N LYS A 440 6.12 -17.41 -5.84
CA LYS A 440 5.77 -18.29 -6.96
C LYS A 440 5.09 -17.54 -8.10
N THR A 441 4.51 -16.37 -7.80
CA THR A 441 3.74 -15.59 -8.77
C THR A 441 4.44 -14.31 -9.22
N ASP A 442 5.74 -14.16 -8.91
CA ASP A 442 6.55 -12.99 -9.22
C ASP A 442 7.18 -13.01 -10.63
N PHE A 443 7.81 -11.90 -11.02
CA PHE A 443 8.51 -11.77 -12.30
C PHE A 443 9.60 -12.82 -12.50
N LYS A 444 10.33 -13.17 -11.43
CA LYS A 444 11.42 -14.13 -11.49
C LYS A 444 10.87 -15.52 -11.85
N THR A 445 9.80 -15.96 -11.20
CA THR A 445 9.21 -17.27 -11.44
C THR A 445 8.59 -17.35 -12.83
N VAL A 446 7.88 -16.31 -13.29
CA VAL A 446 7.36 -16.29 -14.67
C VAL A 446 8.48 -16.30 -15.71
N SER A 447 9.61 -15.65 -15.43
CA SER A 447 10.77 -15.68 -16.35
C SER A 447 11.42 -17.06 -16.48
N LEU A 448 11.23 -17.94 -15.49
CA LEU A 448 11.79 -19.29 -15.46
C LEU A 448 10.80 -20.35 -15.94
N ASN A 449 9.55 -20.27 -15.48
CA ASN A 449 8.53 -21.31 -15.67
C ASN A 449 7.52 -20.97 -16.78
N GLY A 450 7.48 -19.71 -17.23
CA GLY A 450 6.50 -19.24 -18.21
C GLY A 450 5.10 -19.04 -17.62
N ILE A 451 4.08 -19.13 -18.48
CA ILE A 451 2.68 -18.82 -18.15
C ILE A 451 1.74 -20.02 -18.24
N ASP A 452 2.25 -21.20 -18.60
CA ASP A 452 1.42 -22.39 -18.84
C ASP A 452 0.62 -22.83 -17.61
N GLU A 453 1.24 -22.76 -16.42
CA GLU A 453 0.55 -23.12 -15.17
C GLU A 453 -0.66 -22.20 -14.89
N TYR A 454 -0.55 -20.91 -15.19
CA TYR A 454 -1.65 -19.96 -15.03
C TYR A 454 -2.82 -20.30 -15.95
N ILE A 455 -2.54 -20.71 -17.18
CA ILE A 455 -3.55 -21.10 -18.16
C ILE A 455 -4.27 -22.35 -17.69
N GLU A 456 -3.53 -23.37 -17.24
CA GLU A 456 -4.11 -24.59 -16.67
C GLU A 456 -5.09 -24.29 -15.53
N LYS A 457 -4.73 -23.35 -14.65
CA LYS A 457 -5.58 -22.92 -13.53
C LYS A 457 -6.81 -22.12 -13.97
N CYS A 458 -6.71 -21.41 -15.10
CA CYS A 458 -7.80 -20.62 -15.65
C CYS A 458 -8.75 -21.39 -16.56
N LYS A 459 -8.47 -22.66 -16.91
CA LYS A 459 -9.31 -23.47 -17.81
C LYS A 459 -10.79 -23.52 -17.42
N LEU A 460 -11.10 -23.57 -16.13
CA LEU A 460 -12.48 -23.59 -15.61
C LEU A 460 -13.22 -22.26 -15.83
N LEU A 461 -12.48 -21.18 -16.06
CA LEU A 461 -12.98 -19.83 -16.26
C LEU A 461 -13.15 -19.48 -17.74
N GLU A 462 -12.73 -20.35 -18.66
CA GLU A 462 -12.84 -20.17 -20.10
C GLU A 462 -14.20 -20.66 -20.65
N ASN A 463 -14.60 -20.14 -21.82
CA ASN A 463 -15.81 -20.52 -22.54
C ASN A 463 -17.11 -20.32 -21.74
N LYS A 464 -17.14 -19.32 -20.86
CA LYS A 464 -18.32 -18.87 -20.11
C LYS A 464 -18.71 -17.47 -20.57
N GLU A 465 -19.95 -17.08 -20.31
CA GLU A 465 -20.43 -15.72 -20.65
C GLU A 465 -19.60 -14.63 -19.96
N TYR A 466 -19.14 -14.88 -18.73
CA TYR A 466 -18.28 -13.95 -17.99
C TYR A 466 -16.83 -13.92 -18.49
N SER A 467 -16.38 -14.88 -19.30
CA SER A 467 -14.97 -14.97 -19.75
C SER A 467 -14.54 -13.75 -20.56
N GLU A 468 -15.45 -13.13 -21.30
CA GLU A 468 -15.21 -11.87 -22.05
C GLU A 468 -14.81 -10.71 -21.13
N TYR A 469 -15.33 -10.72 -19.91
CA TYR A 469 -15.12 -9.66 -18.93
C TYR A 469 -14.03 -10.00 -17.92
N LEU A 470 -13.50 -11.22 -17.91
CA LEU A 470 -12.56 -11.69 -16.90
C LEU A 470 -11.11 -11.63 -17.42
N ILE A 471 -10.20 -11.05 -16.63
CA ILE A 471 -8.83 -10.73 -17.04
C ILE A 471 -7.84 -11.19 -15.97
N ALA A 472 -7.00 -12.17 -16.30
CA ALA A 472 -5.94 -12.68 -15.42
C ALA A 472 -4.68 -11.80 -15.50
N CYS A 473 -4.25 -11.22 -14.39
CA CYS A 473 -3.11 -10.31 -14.31
C CYS A 473 -1.86 -11.03 -13.80
N ILE A 474 -0.75 -10.90 -14.54
CA ILE A 474 0.49 -11.68 -14.32
C ILE A 474 1.70 -10.83 -14.74
N PRO A 475 2.86 -10.99 -14.10
CA PRO A 475 3.08 -11.52 -12.74
C PRO A 475 2.68 -10.49 -11.67
N ASN A 476 2.68 -10.93 -10.42
CA ASN A 476 2.65 -10.07 -9.25
C ASN A 476 3.99 -9.38 -9.01
N PHE A 477 3.95 -8.28 -8.27
CA PHE A 477 5.10 -7.39 -8.10
C PHE A 477 5.83 -7.69 -6.79
N THR A 478 7.16 -7.58 -6.80
CA THR A 478 8.02 -7.79 -5.64
C THR A 478 8.41 -6.45 -5.03
N LEU A 479 7.95 -6.21 -3.81
CA LEU A 479 8.36 -5.04 -3.03
C LEU A 479 9.62 -5.34 -2.21
N ILE A 480 9.59 -6.41 -1.41
CA ILE A 480 10.74 -6.93 -0.66
C ILE A 480 10.87 -8.42 -0.98
N PRO A 481 11.97 -8.87 -1.61
CA PRO A 481 12.15 -10.28 -1.92
C PRO A 481 12.51 -11.06 -0.65
N LYS A 482 12.09 -12.33 -0.57
CA LYS A 482 12.30 -13.20 0.61
C LYS A 482 13.77 -13.35 1.03
N ASN A 483 14.72 -13.19 0.11
CA ASN A 483 16.15 -13.37 0.37
C ASN A 483 16.89 -12.07 0.74
N MET A 484 16.26 -10.90 0.64
CA MET A 484 16.88 -9.60 0.98
C MET A 484 16.04 -8.86 2.03
N SER A 485 15.65 -9.57 3.08
CA SER A 485 14.66 -9.10 4.05
C SER A 485 15.15 -9.08 5.50
N LYS A 486 16.47 -9.19 5.72
CA LYS A 486 17.09 -9.13 7.05
C LYS A 486 17.00 -7.71 7.61
N VAL A 487 16.47 -7.58 8.82
CA VAL A 487 16.44 -6.33 9.59
C VAL A 487 17.35 -6.51 10.80
N ASN A 488 18.38 -5.67 10.91
CA ASN A 488 19.31 -5.69 12.05
C ASN A 488 18.76 -4.81 13.17
N ILE A 489 18.59 -5.38 14.38
CA ILE A 489 18.09 -4.62 15.54
C ILE A 489 19.26 -4.08 16.34
N ALA A 490 20.07 -4.98 16.91
CA ALA A 490 21.17 -4.67 17.81
C ALA A 490 22.10 -5.89 17.94
N SER A 491 23.15 -5.77 18.77
CA SER A 491 23.96 -6.92 19.20
C SER A 491 23.65 -7.25 20.64
N GLU A 492 23.64 -8.54 20.99
CA GLU A 492 23.65 -9.00 22.38
C GLU A 492 24.91 -8.50 23.09
N ILE A 493 24.76 -8.10 24.34
CA ILE A 493 25.88 -7.70 25.19
C ILE A 493 26.23 -8.84 26.14
N ARG A 494 27.52 -9.09 26.33
CA ARG A 494 28.04 -10.03 27.33
C ARG A 494 29.13 -9.37 28.16
N TYR A 495 29.30 -9.89 29.37
CA TYR A 495 30.41 -9.56 30.24
C TYR A 495 31.41 -10.71 30.19
N GLU A 496 32.52 -10.51 29.48
CA GLU A 496 33.61 -11.49 29.37
C GLU A 496 34.94 -10.77 29.64
N ASN A 497 35.85 -11.41 30.37
CA ASN A 497 37.19 -10.88 30.68
C ASN A 497 37.19 -9.46 31.30
N GLU A 498 36.24 -9.19 32.21
CA GLU A 498 36.05 -7.85 32.83
C GLU A 498 35.76 -6.73 31.82
N LYS A 499 35.29 -7.07 30.62
CA LYS A 499 34.92 -6.13 29.56
C LYS A 499 33.51 -6.40 29.05
N ILE A 500 32.91 -5.33 28.56
CA ILE A 500 31.59 -5.38 27.95
C ILE A 500 31.78 -5.55 26.44
N GLU A 501 31.45 -6.73 25.93
CA GLU A 501 31.63 -7.05 24.52
C GLU A 501 30.29 -7.27 23.81
N LYS A 502 30.25 -6.86 22.54
CA LYS A 502 29.15 -7.18 21.63
C LYS A 502 29.38 -8.59 21.10
N SER A 503 28.39 -9.45 21.29
CA SER A 503 28.45 -10.85 20.89
C SER A 503 27.67 -11.09 19.59
N ASN A 504 26.50 -11.72 19.67
CA ASN A 504 25.70 -12.11 18.51
C ASN A 504 24.84 -10.96 17.99
N GLU A 505 24.69 -10.85 16.67
CA GLU A 505 23.70 -9.96 16.07
C GLU A 505 22.29 -10.48 16.30
N VAL A 506 21.42 -9.62 16.82
CA VAL A 506 19.99 -9.85 16.89
C VAL A 506 19.33 -9.23 15.67
N SER A 507 18.81 -10.09 14.81
CA SER A 507 18.07 -9.71 13.61
C SER A 507 16.80 -10.54 13.45
N PHE A 508 15.89 -10.04 12.62
CA PHE A 508 14.76 -10.79 12.11
C PHE A 508 14.68 -10.72 10.59
N TYR A 509 13.86 -11.58 10.00
CA TYR A 509 13.62 -11.60 8.56
C TYR A 509 12.17 -11.24 8.28
N ILE A 510 11.96 -10.27 7.40
CA ILE A 510 10.61 -9.99 6.88
C ILE A 510 10.27 -11.08 5.86
N ASN A 511 9.13 -11.73 6.03
CA ASN A 511 8.61 -12.60 4.98
C ASN A 511 8.32 -11.75 3.75
N GLY A 512 8.88 -12.11 2.59
CA GLY A 512 8.84 -11.30 1.38
C GLY A 512 7.47 -10.65 1.12
N ILE A 513 7.48 -9.38 0.76
CA ILE A 513 6.29 -8.56 0.52
C ILE A 513 6.08 -8.44 -0.99
N TYR A 514 4.91 -8.87 -1.43
CA TYR A 514 4.51 -8.92 -2.83
C TYR A 514 3.17 -8.22 -2.99
N ILE A 515 2.96 -7.55 -4.12
CA ILE A 515 1.77 -6.76 -4.42
C ILE A 515 1.00 -7.40 -5.58
N ASP A 516 -0.31 -7.46 -5.40
CA ASP A 516 -1.26 -7.95 -6.38
C ASP A 516 -1.26 -7.12 -7.67
N SER A 517 -1.05 -7.78 -8.80
CA SER A 517 -0.94 -7.14 -10.11
C SER A 517 -2.25 -6.56 -10.65
N SER A 518 -3.39 -7.04 -10.15
CA SER A 518 -4.73 -6.57 -10.56
C SER A 518 -4.94 -5.08 -10.28
N TYR A 519 -4.40 -4.54 -9.17
CA TYR A 519 -4.46 -3.10 -8.86
C TYR A 519 -3.80 -2.26 -9.94
N ILE A 520 -2.62 -2.67 -10.39
CA ILE A 520 -1.83 -1.91 -11.38
C ILE A 520 -2.46 -2.04 -12.77
N ALA A 521 -2.94 -3.23 -13.13
CA ALA A 521 -3.62 -3.46 -14.41
C ALA A 521 -4.91 -2.63 -14.54
N ALA A 522 -5.74 -2.64 -13.49
CA ALA A 522 -6.93 -1.80 -13.43
C ALA A 522 -6.59 -0.31 -13.40
N GLY A 523 -5.54 0.10 -12.66
CA GLY A 523 -5.07 1.48 -12.58
C GLY A 523 -4.66 2.04 -13.94
N ILE A 524 -3.86 1.28 -14.72
CA ILE A 524 -3.47 1.66 -16.09
C ILE A 524 -4.70 1.73 -17.00
N THR A 525 -5.54 0.69 -16.97
CA THR A 525 -6.73 0.60 -17.83
C THR A 525 -7.71 1.74 -17.56
N ALA A 526 -7.90 2.12 -16.30
CA ALA A 526 -8.72 3.27 -15.90
C ALA A 526 -8.06 4.60 -16.29
N SER A 527 -6.74 4.72 -16.14
CA SER A 527 -6.01 5.95 -16.47
C SER A 527 -6.04 6.28 -17.96
N MET A 528 -5.87 5.26 -18.82
CA MET A 528 -5.88 5.45 -20.28
C MET A 528 -7.24 5.87 -20.83
N GLN A 529 -8.33 5.75 -20.04
CA GLN A 529 -9.64 6.28 -20.43
C GLN A 529 -9.66 7.81 -20.48
N CYS A 530 -8.81 8.48 -19.70
CA CYS A 530 -8.78 9.93 -19.60
C CYS A 530 -8.12 10.56 -20.84
N PRO A 531 -8.80 11.49 -21.55
CA PRO A 531 -8.21 12.18 -22.70
C PRO A 531 -6.96 12.98 -22.32
N ASN A 532 -6.94 13.62 -21.14
CA ASN A 532 -5.76 14.38 -20.69
C ASN A 532 -4.55 13.47 -20.47
N TYR A 533 -4.76 12.27 -19.91
CA TYR A 533 -3.71 11.28 -19.74
C TYR A 533 -3.08 10.87 -21.06
N LEU A 534 -3.92 10.69 -22.10
CA LEU A 534 -3.45 10.42 -23.45
C LEU A 534 -2.76 11.66 -24.07
N SER A 535 -3.27 12.86 -23.85
CA SER A 535 -2.74 14.09 -24.46
C SER A 535 -1.32 14.46 -24.01
N GLU A 536 -0.91 14.03 -22.81
CA GLU A 536 0.48 14.19 -22.36
C GLU A 536 1.45 13.17 -23.01
N ARG A 537 0.92 12.12 -23.64
CA ARG A 537 1.67 10.99 -24.22
C ARG A 537 1.60 10.92 -25.75
N TYR A 538 0.56 11.51 -26.33
CA TYR A 538 0.23 11.49 -27.76
C TYR A 538 -0.16 12.89 -28.22
N THR A 539 0.19 13.23 -29.46
CA THR A 539 -0.16 14.51 -30.08
C THR A 539 -1.54 14.51 -30.73
N ASN A 540 -2.04 13.34 -31.16
CA ASN A 540 -3.28 13.17 -31.91
C ASN A 540 -4.42 12.64 -31.01
N VAL A 541 -4.84 13.45 -30.03
CA VAL A 541 -5.88 13.08 -29.05
C VAL A 541 -7.08 14.00 -29.15
N LEU A 542 -8.28 13.42 -29.20
CA LEU A 542 -9.54 14.14 -29.08
C LEU A 542 -9.88 14.37 -27.61
N LYS A 543 -10.09 15.62 -27.20
CA LYS A 543 -10.44 15.93 -25.80
C LYS A 543 -11.85 15.48 -25.42
N GLU A 544 -12.74 15.32 -26.39
CA GLU A 544 -14.16 15.01 -26.18
C GLU A 544 -14.47 13.51 -26.13
N THR A 545 -13.54 12.62 -26.52
CA THR A 545 -13.77 11.18 -26.54
C THR A 545 -12.88 10.45 -25.55
N PRO A 546 -13.39 9.48 -24.78
CA PRO A 546 -12.58 8.70 -23.85
C PRO A 546 -11.65 7.73 -24.59
N GLY A 547 -10.61 7.27 -23.91
CA GLY A 547 -9.64 6.29 -24.42
C GLY A 547 -10.14 4.83 -24.47
N VAL A 548 -11.42 4.59 -24.74
CA VAL A 548 -12.01 3.23 -24.72
C VAL A 548 -11.46 2.32 -25.83
N ARG A 549 -10.97 2.90 -26.94
CA ARG A 549 -10.43 2.19 -28.12
C ARG A 549 -8.92 1.92 -28.05
N ILE A 550 -8.26 2.37 -26.98
CA ILE A 550 -6.81 2.25 -26.84
C ILE A 550 -6.42 0.78 -26.73
N ASN A 551 -5.76 0.28 -27.78
CA ASN A 551 -5.10 -1.02 -27.76
C ASN A 551 -3.66 -0.83 -27.28
N ILE A 552 -3.38 -1.17 -26.02
CA ILE A 552 -2.03 -1.03 -25.44
C ILE A 552 -0.98 -1.89 -26.15
N GLU A 553 -1.39 -3.00 -26.78
CA GLU A 553 -0.49 -3.89 -27.52
C GLU A 553 -0.12 -3.38 -28.93
N ALA A 554 -0.83 -2.35 -29.43
CA ALA A 554 -0.61 -1.88 -30.79
C ALA A 554 0.59 -0.92 -30.87
N LYS A 555 1.44 -1.12 -31.89
CA LYS A 555 2.56 -0.23 -32.23
C LYS A 555 3.46 0.03 -31.01
N ASP A 556 3.67 1.29 -30.67
CA ASP A 556 4.48 1.80 -29.57
C ASP A 556 3.64 2.19 -28.33
N ASN A 557 2.37 1.81 -28.28
CA ASN A 557 1.48 2.21 -27.18
C ASN A 557 1.97 1.73 -25.82
N ALA A 558 2.47 0.50 -25.72
CA ALA A 558 3.05 -0.05 -24.49
C ALA A 558 4.26 0.75 -23.97
N PHE A 559 4.97 1.45 -24.85
CA PHE A 559 6.14 2.27 -24.50
C PHE A 559 5.75 3.65 -23.97
N ARG A 560 4.61 4.17 -24.44
CA ARG A 560 4.03 5.45 -24.00
C ARG A 560 3.15 5.30 -22.75
N ILE A 561 2.37 4.22 -22.68
CA ILE A 561 1.47 3.85 -21.57
C ILE A 561 2.16 2.79 -20.70
N LYS A 562 3.25 3.20 -20.07
CA LYS A 562 4.05 2.38 -19.15
C LYS A 562 3.61 2.57 -17.70
N THR A 563 3.97 1.64 -16.82
CA THR A 563 3.76 1.82 -15.37
C THR A 563 4.70 2.90 -14.83
N ASN A 564 4.43 3.40 -13.63
CA ASN A 564 5.37 4.24 -12.90
C ASN A 564 6.49 3.42 -12.19
N LEU A 565 6.34 2.10 -12.11
CA LEU A 565 7.21 1.20 -11.36
C LEU A 565 8.53 0.89 -12.10
N ALA A 566 9.61 0.79 -11.33
CA ALA A 566 10.92 0.35 -11.83
C ALA A 566 10.93 -1.16 -12.14
N LYS A 567 11.78 -1.57 -13.10
CA LYS A 567 11.96 -2.98 -13.48
C LYS A 567 12.28 -3.89 -12.30
N GLU A 568 11.85 -5.15 -12.38
CA GLU A 568 12.23 -6.18 -11.39
C GLU A 568 13.41 -7.04 -11.83
N ILE A 569 13.39 -7.45 -13.09
CA ILE A 569 14.38 -8.32 -13.73
C ILE A 569 14.90 -7.68 -15.02
N SER A 570 15.82 -8.33 -15.72
CA SER A 570 16.36 -7.84 -17.01
C SER A 570 15.42 -8.02 -18.20
N GLY A 571 14.31 -8.73 -18.03
CA GLY A 571 13.34 -9.05 -19.08
C GLY A 571 13.16 -10.55 -19.28
N TYR A 572 12.24 -10.91 -20.18
CA TYR A 572 11.98 -12.32 -20.51
C TYR A 572 12.89 -12.83 -21.61
N THR A 573 13.22 -14.13 -21.56
CA THR A 573 13.96 -14.79 -22.65
C THR A 573 13.10 -14.83 -23.92
N LYS A 574 13.76 -15.05 -25.07
CA LYS A 574 13.08 -15.14 -26.36
C LYS A 574 12.04 -16.27 -26.39
N ASP A 575 12.35 -17.40 -25.76
CA ASP A 575 11.46 -18.56 -25.72
C ASP A 575 10.18 -18.27 -24.93
N ILE A 576 10.30 -17.62 -23.77
CA ILE A 576 9.15 -17.20 -22.98
C ILE A 576 8.31 -16.17 -23.75
N LYS A 577 8.93 -15.21 -24.43
CA LYS A 577 8.21 -14.23 -25.28
C LYS A 577 7.48 -14.90 -26.44
N ASN A 578 8.12 -15.85 -27.11
CA ASN A 578 7.50 -16.62 -28.18
C ASN A 578 6.29 -17.40 -27.66
N ARG A 579 6.42 -18.06 -26.51
CA ARG A 579 5.32 -18.78 -25.86
C ARG A 579 4.17 -17.86 -25.48
N ILE A 580 4.45 -16.68 -24.92
CA ILE A 580 3.43 -15.68 -24.62
C ILE A 580 2.71 -15.21 -25.90
N ASN A 581 3.43 -15.00 -26.99
CA ASN A 581 2.85 -14.57 -28.27
C ASN A 581 2.04 -15.66 -28.97
N GLU A 582 2.43 -16.93 -28.81
CA GLU A 582 1.67 -18.07 -29.30
C GLU A 582 0.32 -18.18 -28.57
N LEU A 583 0.35 -18.09 -27.23
CA LEU A 583 -0.84 -18.30 -26.41
C LEU A 583 -1.75 -17.07 -26.33
N ASN A 584 -1.18 -15.86 -26.42
CA ASN A 584 -1.89 -14.57 -26.26
C ASN A 584 -2.75 -14.49 -24.99
N PHE A 585 -2.30 -15.03 -23.87
CA PHE A 585 -3.11 -15.12 -22.65
C PHE A 585 -2.94 -13.93 -21.70
N GLY A 586 -4.03 -13.50 -21.07
CA GLY A 586 -4.04 -12.62 -19.90
C GLY A 586 -3.51 -11.19 -20.10
N TYR A 587 -3.40 -10.49 -18.97
CA TYR A 587 -2.78 -9.18 -18.83
C TYR A 587 -1.35 -9.37 -18.29
N ILE A 588 -0.37 -9.36 -19.21
CA ILE A 588 1.02 -9.72 -18.90
C ILE A 588 1.87 -8.45 -18.79
N PHE A 589 2.53 -8.26 -17.66
CA PHE A 589 3.57 -7.26 -17.48
C PHE A 589 4.94 -7.79 -17.93
N THR A 590 5.82 -6.90 -18.37
CA THR A 590 7.20 -7.22 -18.74
C THR A 590 8.19 -6.21 -18.14
N SER A 591 9.38 -6.69 -17.78
CA SER A 591 10.52 -5.87 -17.32
C SER A 591 11.59 -5.67 -18.40
N ASP A 592 11.22 -5.78 -19.68
CA ASP A 592 12.16 -5.69 -20.80
C ASP A 592 12.88 -4.34 -20.91
N GLU A 593 14.16 -4.38 -21.28
CA GLU A 593 14.93 -3.20 -21.66
C GLU A 593 14.63 -2.79 -23.11
N ILE A 594 14.01 -1.61 -23.26
CA ILE A 594 13.62 -1.07 -24.56
C ILE A 594 14.13 0.37 -24.67
N VAL A 595 14.70 0.70 -25.82
CA VAL A 595 15.02 2.08 -26.21
C VAL A 595 13.97 2.52 -27.22
N HIS A 596 13.27 3.61 -26.92
CA HIS A 596 12.23 4.19 -27.77
C HIS A 596 12.39 5.72 -27.79
N ASP A 597 12.31 6.34 -28.98
CA ASP A 597 12.55 7.78 -29.17
C ASP A 597 13.85 8.29 -28.52
N ASN A 598 14.94 7.54 -28.68
CA ASN A 598 16.26 7.79 -28.06
C ASN A 598 16.24 7.87 -26.52
N LYS A 599 15.19 7.37 -25.88
CA LYS A 599 15.06 7.28 -24.42
C LYS A 599 15.03 5.83 -23.99
N LEU A 600 15.80 5.52 -22.97
CA LEU A 600 15.73 4.23 -22.28
C LEU A 600 14.45 4.17 -21.45
N ILE A 601 13.65 3.13 -21.66
CA ILE A 601 12.46 2.84 -20.86
C ILE A 601 12.86 1.85 -19.78
N ASP A 602 12.90 2.34 -18.54
CA ASP A 602 13.26 1.58 -17.32
C ASP A 602 12.08 1.24 -16.42
N ASN A 603 10.89 1.37 -16.97
CA ASN A 603 9.66 1.04 -16.29
C ASN A 603 9.19 -0.36 -16.69
N ILE A 604 8.37 -0.95 -15.83
CA ILE A 604 7.59 -2.12 -16.20
C ILE A 604 6.55 -1.70 -17.24
N MET A 605 6.35 -2.54 -18.24
CA MET A 605 5.42 -2.27 -19.35
C MET A 605 4.37 -3.37 -19.43
N VAL A 606 3.30 -3.10 -20.17
CA VAL A 606 2.26 -4.09 -20.48
C VAL A 606 2.61 -4.74 -21.80
N TYR A 607 2.81 -6.06 -21.79
CA TYR A 607 3.16 -6.86 -22.95
C TYR A 607 1.92 -7.43 -23.67
N LYS A 608 0.93 -7.90 -22.90
CA LYS A 608 -0.37 -8.38 -23.39
C LYS A 608 -1.49 -7.84 -22.50
N ALA A 609 -2.67 -7.63 -23.07
CA ALA A 609 -3.88 -7.19 -22.39
C ALA A 609 -5.10 -7.91 -22.98
N ARG A 610 -5.32 -9.15 -22.51
CA ARG A 610 -6.27 -10.11 -23.07
C ARG A 610 -7.25 -10.62 -22.02
N SER A 611 -8.51 -10.79 -22.41
CA SER A 611 -9.55 -11.42 -21.59
C SER A 611 -9.46 -12.95 -21.67
N LEU A 612 -10.26 -13.66 -20.86
CA LEU A 612 -10.38 -15.11 -20.94
C LEU A 612 -11.35 -15.59 -22.04
N SER A 613 -11.94 -14.68 -22.82
CA SER A 613 -12.71 -15.02 -24.03
C SER A 613 -11.79 -15.34 -25.20
N LYS A 614 -12.15 -16.38 -25.96
CA LYS A 614 -11.46 -16.78 -27.19
C LYS A 614 -12.32 -16.43 -28.41
N ASN A 615 -11.69 -15.88 -29.44
CA ASN A 615 -12.34 -15.68 -30.73
C ASN A 615 -12.57 -17.01 -31.47
N THR A 616 -13.19 -16.95 -32.65
CA THR A 616 -13.45 -18.13 -33.51
C THR A 616 -12.17 -18.89 -33.93
N GLN A 617 -11.01 -18.26 -33.84
CA GLN A 617 -9.70 -18.85 -34.13
C GLN A 617 -9.05 -19.48 -32.89
N GLY A 618 -9.72 -19.45 -31.72
CA GLY A 618 -9.21 -20.01 -30.47
C GLY A 618 -8.19 -19.12 -29.73
N THR A 619 -7.97 -17.89 -30.19
CA THR A 619 -7.03 -16.93 -29.56
C THR A 619 -7.76 -16.00 -28.60
N TYR A 620 -7.14 -15.65 -27.48
CA TYR A 620 -7.78 -14.76 -26.51
C TYR A 620 -7.95 -13.33 -27.05
N GLU A 621 -9.06 -12.71 -26.69
CA GLU A 621 -9.46 -11.42 -27.22
C GLU A 621 -8.84 -10.23 -26.46
N PRO A 622 -8.38 -9.18 -27.16
CA PRO A 622 -7.95 -7.93 -26.53
C PRO A 622 -9.06 -7.25 -25.74
N ILE A 623 -8.73 -6.78 -24.52
CA ILE A 623 -9.71 -6.16 -23.60
C ILE A 623 -10.36 -4.89 -24.18
N TYR A 624 -9.64 -4.14 -25.02
CA TYR A 624 -10.17 -2.90 -25.59
C TYR A 624 -11.40 -3.14 -26.47
N LYS A 625 -11.54 -4.33 -27.07
CA LYS A 625 -12.70 -4.67 -27.91
C LYS A 625 -13.97 -4.72 -27.05
N THR A 626 -13.90 -5.37 -25.91
CA THR A 626 -14.98 -5.42 -24.91
C THR A 626 -15.29 -4.03 -24.36
N THR A 627 -14.26 -3.23 -24.02
CA THR A 627 -14.44 -1.85 -23.54
C THR A 627 -15.13 -0.96 -24.59
N THR A 628 -14.65 -0.99 -25.83
CA THR A 628 -15.19 -0.20 -26.95
C THR A 628 -16.63 -0.59 -27.24
N THR A 629 -16.89 -1.90 -27.28
CA THR A 629 -18.23 -2.46 -27.52
C THR A 629 -19.22 -1.99 -26.46
N THR A 630 -18.84 -2.14 -25.18
CA THR A 630 -19.67 -1.71 -24.04
C THR A 630 -19.93 -0.21 -24.08
N TYR A 631 -18.94 0.60 -24.46
CA TYR A 631 -19.10 2.04 -24.61
C TYR A 631 -20.06 2.42 -25.73
N ILE A 632 -19.90 1.84 -26.93
CA ILE A 632 -20.79 2.11 -28.05
C ILE A 632 -22.23 1.77 -27.68
N GLU A 633 -22.45 0.62 -27.03
CA GLU A 633 -23.79 0.20 -26.63
C GLU A 633 -24.41 1.15 -25.59
N ARG A 634 -23.64 1.57 -24.57
CA ARG A 634 -24.13 2.53 -23.56
C ARG A 634 -24.46 3.89 -24.18
N VAL A 635 -23.61 4.40 -25.07
CA VAL A 635 -23.90 5.64 -25.81
C VAL A 635 -25.13 5.48 -26.69
N LEU A 636 -25.26 4.36 -27.40
CA LEU A 636 -26.41 4.08 -28.25
C LEU A 636 -27.69 4.06 -27.41
N ARG A 637 -27.69 3.33 -26.29
CA ARG A 637 -28.80 3.26 -25.34
C ARG A 637 -29.24 4.64 -24.86
N TYR A 638 -28.28 5.47 -24.45
CA TYR A 638 -28.54 6.83 -23.97
C TYR A 638 -29.13 7.74 -25.04
N MET A 639 -28.47 7.82 -26.20
CA MET A 639 -28.89 8.72 -27.28
C MET A 639 -30.24 8.32 -27.87
N THR A 640 -30.56 7.03 -27.85
CA THR A 640 -31.83 6.48 -28.36
C THR A 640 -32.92 6.38 -27.30
N ALA A 641 -32.66 6.82 -26.05
CA ALA A 641 -33.58 6.71 -24.92
C ALA A 641 -34.11 5.28 -24.74
N ASP A 642 -33.19 4.33 -24.54
CA ASP A 642 -33.43 2.89 -24.43
C ASP A 642 -33.92 2.26 -25.75
N PHE A 643 -33.16 2.48 -26.83
CA PHE A 643 -33.32 1.83 -28.15
C PHE A 643 -34.67 2.09 -28.84
N LYS A 644 -35.23 3.30 -28.70
CA LYS A 644 -36.43 3.69 -29.45
C LYS A 644 -36.14 3.75 -30.95
N GLU A 645 -36.99 3.12 -31.75
CA GLU A 645 -36.78 2.92 -33.19
C GLU A 645 -36.56 4.22 -33.96
N GLU A 646 -37.39 5.24 -33.73
CA GLU A 646 -37.28 6.55 -34.42
C GLU A 646 -35.91 7.22 -34.19
N LYS A 647 -35.34 7.06 -32.98
CA LYS A 647 -34.02 7.61 -32.64
C LYS A 647 -32.86 6.73 -33.11
N LEU A 648 -33.08 5.42 -33.26
CA LEU A 648 -32.10 4.53 -33.86
C LEU A 648 -31.88 4.91 -35.33
N ASP A 649 -32.96 5.16 -36.08
CA ASP A 649 -32.87 5.59 -37.47
C ASP A 649 -32.14 6.95 -37.57
N GLU A 650 -32.36 7.87 -36.63
CA GLU A 650 -31.60 9.14 -36.55
C GLU A 650 -30.10 8.91 -36.24
N PHE A 651 -29.77 8.03 -35.29
CA PHE A 651 -28.39 7.71 -34.92
C PHE A 651 -27.60 7.14 -36.10
N PHE A 652 -28.23 6.27 -36.90
CA PHE A 652 -27.63 5.63 -38.06
C PHE A 652 -27.79 6.41 -39.37
N SER A 653 -28.46 7.56 -39.34
CA SER A 653 -28.61 8.43 -40.50
C SER A 653 -27.28 9.05 -40.95
N ASN A 654 -27.23 9.46 -42.21
CA ASN A 654 -26.09 10.20 -42.80
C ASN A 654 -26.05 11.68 -42.37
N ASN A 655 -26.79 12.07 -41.32
CA ASN A 655 -26.75 13.44 -40.81
C ASN A 655 -25.35 13.75 -40.26
N PRO A 656 -24.66 14.83 -40.71
CA PRO A 656 -23.34 15.19 -40.20
C PRO A 656 -23.27 15.40 -38.67
N ASN A 657 -24.40 15.75 -38.05
CA ASN A 657 -24.49 15.96 -36.61
C ASN A 657 -24.77 14.68 -35.81
N SER A 658 -25.07 13.56 -36.47
CA SER A 658 -25.28 12.28 -35.79
C SER A 658 -24.00 11.81 -35.10
N VAL A 659 -24.14 11.05 -34.02
CA VAL A 659 -23.00 10.54 -33.25
C VAL A 659 -22.12 9.64 -34.11
N LYS A 660 -22.72 8.79 -34.95
CA LYS A 660 -22.01 7.94 -35.90
C LYS A 660 -21.16 8.77 -36.86
N SER A 661 -21.73 9.82 -37.46
CA SER A 661 -21.00 10.70 -38.37
C SER A 661 -19.83 11.41 -37.68
N LYS A 662 -20.00 11.86 -36.43
CA LYS A 662 -18.92 12.48 -35.63
C LYS A 662 -17.79 11.51 -35.27
N TRP A 663 -18.11 10.23 -35.06
CA TRP A 663 -17.09 9.20 -34.86
C TRP A 663 -16.33 8.89 -36.16
N LEU A 664 -17.03 8.84 -37.30
CA LEU A 664 -16.43 8.61 -38.62
C LEU A 664 -15.62 9.82 -39.14
N SER A 665 -15.93 11.05 -38.72
CA SER A 665 -15.18 12.23 -39.16
C SER A 665 -13.79 12.34 -38.53
N ASN A 666 -13.54 11.63 -37.42
CA ASN A 666 -12.32 11.80 -36.62
C ASN A 666 -11.50 10.50 -36.51
N THR A 667 -11.40 9.69 -37.56
CA THR A 667 -10.80 8.33 -37.52
C THR A 667 -9.29 8.27 -37.29
N ASN A 668 -8.56 9.38 -37.45
CA ASN A 668 -7.10 9.43 -37.42
C ASN A 668 -6.50 9.67 -36.01
N MET A 669 -7.35 9.83 -34.99
CA MET A 669 -6.93 10.13 -33.63
C MET A 669 -6.71 8.83 -32.84
N ILE A 670 -5.88 8.87 -31.79
CA ILE A 670 -5.53 7.66 -31.04
C ILE A 670 -6.73 7.08 -30.27
N ASN A 671 -7.61 7.97 -29.79
CA ASN A 671 -8.82 7.67 -29.02
C ASN A 671 -10.11 7.86 -29.85
N SER A 672 -10.03 7.74 -31.17
CA SER A 672 -11.21 7.63 -32.02
C SER A 672 -12.01 6.39 -31.66
N ILE A 673 -13.32 6.52 -31.49
CA ILE A 673 -14.20 5.39 -31.19
C ILE A 673 -14.26 4.42 -32.38
N LEU A 674 -14.34 4.97 -33.60
CA LEU A 674 -14.28 4.24 -34.86
C LEU A 674 -13.03 4.61 -35.64
N LYS A 675 -12.35 3.59 -36.19
CA LYS A 675 -11.23 3.74 -37.12
C LYS A 675 -11.69 3.52 -38.57
N LEU A 676 -10.82 3.82 -39.53
CA LEU A 676 -11.11 3.70 -40.96
C LEU A 676 -11.53 2.28 -41.38
N GLU A 677 -10.97 1.25 -40.73
CA GLU A 677 -11.31 -0.15 -41.00
C GLU A 677 -12.54 -0.67 -40.25
N ASP A 678 -13.11 0.12 -39.34
CA ASP A 678 -14.22 -0.28 -38.48
C ASP A 678 -15.57 0.10 -39.12
N ASP A 679 -16.62 -0.67 -38.80
CA ASP A 679 -17.99 -0.36 -39.25
C ASP A 679 -19.02 -0.69 -38.16
N ILE A 680 -20.12 0.06 -38.15
CA ILE A 680 -21.27 -0.17 -37.29
C ILE A 680 -22.53 -0.17 -38.16
N SER A 681 -23.22 -1.31 -38.17
CA SER A 681 -24.51 -1.46 -38.82
C SER A 681 -25.55 -2.08 -37.89
N ILE A 682 -26.82 -1.89 -38.21
CA ILE A 682 -27.94 -2.51 -37.49
C ILE A 682 -28.71 -3.40 -38.48
N GLU A 683 -29.11 -4.58 -38.02
CA GLU A 683 -29.92 -5.51 -38.78
C GLU A 683 -31.25 -5.76 -38.06
N LYS A 684 -32.35 -5.51 -38.77
CA LYS A 684 -33.72 -5.72 -38.26
C LYS A 684 -34.16 -7.15 -38.56
N PHE A 685 -34.47 -7.93 -37.53
CA PHE A 685 -35.11 -9.24 -37.74
C PHE A 685 -36.60 -9.00 -38.03
N SER A 686 -37.07 -9.46 -39.18
CA SER A 686 -38.35 -9.08 -39.78
C SER A 686 -39.61 -9.49 -39.00
N ASN A 687 -39.49 -10.16 -37.84
CA ASN A 687 -40.61 -10.66 -37.03
C ASN A 687 -40.36 -10.61 -35.51
N SER A 688 -39.40 -9.83 -35.01
CA SER A 688 -39.11 -9.76 -33.56
C SER A 688 -38.75 -8.35 -33.10
N ASN A 689 -39.10 -8.01 -31.84
CA ASN A 689 -38.70 -6.77 -31.17
C ASN A 689 -37.19 -6.76 -30.82
N THR A 690 -36.35 -7.31 -31.68
CA THR A 690 -34.91 -7.46 -31.49
C THR A 690 -34.16 -6.96 -32.71
N PHE A 691 -33.15 -6.13 -32.47
CA PHE A 691 -32.16 -5.73 -33.46
C PHE A 691 -30.82 -6.42 -33.19
N SER A 692 -30.07 -6.71 -34.25
CA SER A 692 -28.65 -7.05 -34.13
C SER A 692 -27.81 -5.83 -34.44
N LEU A 693 -27.05 -5.34 -33.46
CA LEU A 693 -25.97 -4.37 -33.70
C LEU A 693 -24.73 -5.14 -34.14
N ASN A 694 -24.31 -4.91 -35.38
CA ASN A 694 -23.15 -5.54 -35.99
C ASN A 694 -21.97 -4.55 -35.91
N LEU A 695 -21.01 -4.87 -35.04
CA LEU A 695 -19.79 -4.09 -34.84
C LEU A 695 -18.62 -4.81 -35.50
N LYS A 696 -18.04 -4.21 -36.55
CA LYS A 696 -16.79 -4.68 -37.14
C LYS A 696 -15.64 -3.88 -36.53
N LEU A 697 -14.82 -4.53 -35.70
CA LEU A 697 -13.65 -3.93 -35.06
C LEU A 697 -12.37 -4.64 -35.53
N SER A 698 -11.54 -3.93 -36.29
CA SER A 698 -10.27 -4.44 -36.83
C SER A 698 -10.41 -5.81 -37.52
N GLY A 699 -11.46 -5.98 -38.32
CA GLY A 699 -11.70 -7.17 -39.15
C GLY A 699 -12.57 -8.27 -38.53
N GLU A 700 -12.80 -8.26 -37.23
CA GLU A 700 -13.73 -9.19 -36.56
C GLU A 700 -15.11 -8.56 -36.38
N VAL A 701 -16.17 -9.35 -36.64
CA VAL A 701 -17.56 -8.91 -36.48
C VAL A 701 -18.10 -9.43 -35.15
N ARG A 702 -18.63 -8.52 -34.33
CA ARG A 702 -19.37 -8.82 -33.11
C ARG A 702 -20.84 -8.51 -33.33
N HIS A 703 -21.69 -9.46 -32.96
CA HIS A 703 -23.14 -9.35 -33.04
C HIS A 703 -23.71 -9.17 -31.65
N LEU A 704 -24.35 -8.03 -31.40
CA LEU A 704 -24.99 -7.74 -30.12
C LEU A 704 -26.49 -7.72 -30.33
N LYS A 705 -27.20 -8.59 -29.61
CA LYS A 705 -28.67 -8.59 -29.62
C LYS A 705 -29.17 -7.49 -28.69
N LEU A 706 -29.95 -6.56 -29.24
CA LEU A 706 -30.60 -5.47 -28.52
C LEU A 706 -32.12 -5.71 -28.52
N LEU A 707 -32.76 -5.52 -27.37
CA LEU A 707 -34.22 -5.60 -27.23
C LEU A 707 -34.82 -4.20 -27.39
N ILE A 708 -35.86 -4.07 -28.21
CA ILE A 708 -36.58 -2.83 -28.42
C ILE A 708 -37.62 -2.67 -27.31
N ASN A 709 -37.65 -1.51 -26.66
CA ASN A 709 -38.82 -1.09 -25.90
C ASN A 709 -39.89 -0.63 -26.91
N GLY A 710 -40.82 -1.53 -27.23
CA GLY A 710 -41.95 -1.24 -28.11
C GLY A 710 -42.82 -0.11 -27.57
N LYS A 711 -43.50 0.60 -28.47
CA LYS A 711 -44.49 1.63 -28.12
C LYS A 711 -45.54 1.04 -27.15
N GLU A 712 -45.58 1.53 -25.92
CA GLU A 712 -46.87 1.72 -25.23
C GLU A 712 -47.58 2.93 -25.84
#